data_AF-A0A445KEU5-F1
#
_entry.id   AF-A0A445KEU5-F1
#
_cell.length_a   1.000
_cell.length_b   1.000
_cell.length_c   1.000
_cell.angle_alpha   90.00
_cell.angle_beta   90.00
_cell.angle_gamma   90.00
#
_symmetry.space_group_name_H-M   'P 1'
#
loop_
_entity.id
_entity.type
_entity.pdbx_description
1 polymer ?
#
loop_
_entity_poly.entity_id
_entity_poly.type
_entity_poly.pdbx_seq_one_letter_code
_entity_poly.pdbx_strand_id
1 'polypeptide(L)'
;MAATTRSLASYDVFLSFSGLDALYGFTGNLYNALYDRGIYTFIDDQERSRGDALSKAIQESRIAITVLSENYAFSSFRLNELVTILDCKSEGLLVIPVFYNVDPSDVRHQKGSYGEAMTYHQKFKANKEKLQKWRMALHQVADLSGYHFKDGDSYEYKFIGSIVDEVSRKISRPSLVGLESQVTEVMKLLDVGSHDVVHIIGIHGMGGSGKTTLAREVYNLIALHFDESCFLQNVREESNKHGLRHLQSILLLELLGEKNITLTSWREGASMIRHRLRQKKVLLILDDVDKHKQLRAMVGRSGWFGAGSRVIITTRDKHLLKYHGVERTYEVEVLNHNTALQLLTWNAFKREKIDPSYEDVESALEHYKRSPGNEIILEILKVSFDALGEEQKNALKHVPSSSSFTNDVFLSFRGEDTRYSFTGNLCRALHDSGIHTFVDDEELQRGDEITSELEKEIEDSRFFIIVLSQNYASSSFCLNVLAYILECVKRKRLLVLPIFYKVDPSNIGYHRGSFGEALANHEMKFKAKMDGLEHNMEKLEKWKMALHETANFSGYHFKQGDGYEYEFITRIVKLVSSKIEQDPFHVGDYPVGLESYSDAFNYDVFLSFRGSDTLHGFTGYLYEALHDSGIHTFIDEDLKRGEEITPEIVKAIEESRIAIIVLSINYASSSSCLDELATILDCLKRKRLLVLPVFYNVDHSQVRLQEGSYGEALVKHEESLKHSMEKLEKWKMALHQVANLSDIKIKHGLGLTSLKTFVLSRARYEYDFIGEIVEWVSSKINPAHYPVGLRSKVLEVRKLLDVGRDDGVHMLGIHGIDGVGKSTLAREVYNKLISDHFDASCFIENVREKSKKHGLHHLQNILLSKILGEKDINLTSAQQVISMMQRHRLQQKKVLMVLDDVDRPEQLQAVTGKPAWFGPGSKVIITTQDKQLLTSYDINRTYEVKKLNKDDALQLLKWKAFKMHYFDPRYEELLNHAVTYASSLPLTLEILASNLFGKSVKEWKSTFHQFERSPNNPIEMILIVIFDSLKEKEKSVLLDIACCFKGYELTEVQDILHAHYGQCIKYYIDVLVDKSLVYISHGTEPCNDTITMHDLIAEEIVRQESMTKPGERRRLWSLEDVREVLGYNKATSKIEIICLDYPIFDEEEIVQWDGTAFQNMQNLKTLIIRNGNFSKGPEYLPNSLRVFEWWGYPSHCLPSDFHPKELAICKLPCSHISTTELTNLLTKFVNVKLLKFSSEKVSLKY
;
A
#
# COMPACT_ATOMS: atom_id res chain seq x y z
N MET A 1 13.79 13.13 48.11
CA MET A 1 12.99 12.37 49.09
C MET A 1 12.16 11.36 48.30
N ALA A 2 11.90 10.17 48.84
CA ALA A 2 11.14 9.15 48.12
C ALA A 2 9.63 9.45 48.14
N ALA A 3 8.96 9.28 47.01
CA ALA A 3 7.51 9.18 46.95
C ALA A 3 7.13 7.70 47.04
N THR A 4 6.47 7.29 48.12
CA THR A 4 6.02 5.91 48.34
C THR A 4 4.84 5.60 47.43
N THR A 5 4.96 4.63 46.53
CA THR A 5 3.84 4.13 45.73
C THR A 5 2.89 3.30 46.62
N ARG A 6 1.60 3.67 46.67
CA ARG A 6 0.53 2.84 47.27
C ARG A 6 0.54 1.47 46.57
N SER A 7 0.74 0.38 47.34
CA SER A 7 1.08 -0.95 46.81
C SER A 7 -0.09 -1.93 46.67
N LEU A 8 -1.29 -1.57 47.14
CA LEU A 8 -2.54 -2.26 46.86
C LEU A 8 -3.64 -1.24 46.58
N ALA A 9 -4.41 -1.46 45.51
CA ALA A 9 -5.65 -0.75 45.21
C ALA A 9 -6.69 -1.78 44.75
N SER A 10 -7.90 -1.69 45.30
CA SER A 10 -9.04 -2.56 44.97
C SER A 10 -9.97 -1.94 43.94
N TYR A 11 -9.84 -0.64 43.68
CA TYR A 11 -10.61 0.11 42.69
C TYR A 11 -9.68 1.02 41.87
N ASP A 12 -10.00 1.21 40.60
CA ASP A 12 -9.31 2.21 39.78
C ASP A 12 -9.84 3.62 40.10
N VAL A 13 -11.17 3.75 40.30
CA VAL A 13 -11.85 5.03 40.47
C VAL A 13 -12.84 4.99 41.63
N PHE A 14 -12.81 6.02 42.48
CA PHE A 14 -13.89 6.38 43.40
C PHE A 14 -14.72 7.53 42.82
N LEU A 15 -16.05 7.42 42.80
CA LEU A 15 -16.95 8.42 42.21
C LEU A 15 -17.84 9.10 43.26
N SER A 16 -17.60 10.40 43.48
CA SER A 16 -18.28 11.26 44.45
C SER A 16 -19.23 12.25 43.76
N PHE A 17 -20.46 12.42 44.24
CA PHE A 17 -21.53 13.23 43.61
C PHE A 17 -22.69 13.54 44.59
N SER A 18 -23.74 14.23 44.14
CA SER A 18 -24.97 14.48 44.94
C SER A 18 -26.18 13.67 44.43
N GLY A 19 -26.78 12.85 45.31
CA GLY A 19 -27.74 11.79 44.94
C GLY A 19 -29.21 12.18 44.74
N LEU A 20 -29.53 13.34 44.11
CA LEU A 20 -30.90 13.64 43.66
C LEU A 20 -30.95 13.97 42.17
N ASP A 21 -30.13 14.92 41.71
CA ASP A 21 -30.18 15.37 40.31
C ASP A 21 -29.22 14.61 39.38
N ALA A 22 -28.10 14.10 39.92
CA ALA A 22 -26.97 13.65 39.10
C ALA A 22 -26.97 12.14 38.75
N LEU A 23 -27.60 11.29 39.57
CA LEU A 23 -27.54 9.82 39.42
C LEU A 23 -28.19 9.34 38.11
N TYR A 24 -29.33 9.92 37.74
CA TYR A 24 -30.14 9.49 36.60
C TYR A 24 -29.75 10.13 35.24
N GLY A 25 -28.76 11.03 35.25
CA GLY A 25 -28.20 11.71 34.08
C GLY A 25 -26.67 11.62 34.08
N PHE A 26 -25.99 12.78 34.06
CA PHE A 26 -24.52 12.91 33.93
C PHE A 26 -23.69 11.87 34.69
N THR A 27 -23.91 11.65 35.99
CA THR A 27 -23.06 10.73 36.78
C THR A 27 -23.33 9.27 36.43
N GLY A 28 -24.57 8.89 36.08
CA GLY A 28 -24.89 7.56 35.55
C GLY A 28 -24.26 7.34 34.17
N ASN A 29 -24.33 8.33 33.29
CA ASN A 29 -23.68 8.31 31.98
C ASN A 29 -22.15 8.19 32.10
N LEU A 30 -21.53 8.92 33.05
CA LEU A 30 -20.10 8.85 33.35
C LEU A 30 -19.69 7.50 33.94
N TYR A 31 -20.48 6.92 34.84
CA TYR A 31 -20.22 5.58 35.38
C TYR A 31 -20.26 4.51 34.29
N ASN A 32 -21.30 4.50 33.46
CA ASN A 32 -21.42 3.54 32.36
C ASN A 32 -20.23 3.67 31.41
N ALA A 33 -19.84 4.89 31.02
CA ALA A 33 -18.69 5.11 30.15
C ALA A 33 -17.33 4.68 30.76
N LEU A 34 -17.19 4.68 32.09
CA LEU A 34 -16.04 4.07 32.78
C LEU A 34 -16.14 2.54 32.77
N TYR A 35 -17.32 1.98 33.06
CA TYR A 35 -17.57 0.54 33.08
C TYR A 35 -17.34 -0.10 31.70
N ASP A 36 -17.83 0.51 30.62
CA ASP A 36 -17.66 0.07 29.23
C ASP A 36 -16.18 0.09 28.79
N ARG A 37 -15.34 0.89 29.46
CA ARG A 37 -13.88 0.94 29.28
C ARG A 37 -13.13 -0.06 30.18
N GLY A 38 -13.84 -0.89 30.95
CA GLY A 38 -13.27 -1.87 31.89
C GLY A 38 -12.67 -1.25 33.16
N ILE A 39 -13.01 0.01 33.48
CA ILE A 39 -12.43 0.74 34.61
C ILE A 39 -13.23 0.44 35.89
N TYR A 40 -12.61 -0.26 36.84
CA TYR A 40 -13.33 -0.75 38.02
C TYR A 40 -13.63 0.39 39.01
N THR A 41 -14.87 0.86 38.96
CA THR A 41 -15.33 2.12 39.58
C THR A 41 -16.26 1.86 40.76
N PHE A 42 -15.98 2.46 41.91
CA PHE A 42 -16.84 2.48 43.09
C PHE A 42 -17.79 3.68 43.06
N ILE A 43 -19.10 3.44 43.16
CA ILE A 43 -20.14 4.46 43.39
C ILE A 43 -20.54 4.43 44.87
N ASP A 44 -20.55 5.57 45.56
CA ASP A 44 -21.35 5.70 46.79
C ASP A 44 -22.82 5.97 46.42
N ASP A 45 -23.55 4.88 46.21
CA ASP A 45 -24.98 4.81 45.83
C ASP A 45 -25.92 4.95 47.06
N GLN A 46 -25.44 4.76 48.29
CA GLN A 46 -26.27 4.75 49.50
C GLN A 46 -25.75 5.64 50.62
N GLU A 47 -26.60 6.54 51.11
CA GLU A 47 -26.42 7.28 52.38
C GLU A 47 -26.37 6.39 53.66
N ARG A 48 -26.22 5.07 53.48
CA ARG A 48 -26.15 4.04 54.52
C ARG A 48 -24.82 3.27 54.52
N SER A 49 -23.87 3.62 53.65
CA SER A 49 -22.52 3.05 53.67
C SER A 49 -21.86 3.33 55.03
N ARG A 50 -21.49 2.28 55.78
CA ARG A 50 -20.82 2.44 57.09
C ARG A 50 -19.46 3.09 56.85
N GLY A 51 -19.15 4.17 57.58
CA GLY A 51 -18.03 5.07 57.28
C GLY A 51 -16.65 4.41 57.15
N ASP A 52 -16.41 3.31 57.87
CA ASP A 52 -15.17 2.53 57.77
C ASP A 52 -14.98 1.92 56.36
N ALA A 53 -16.07 1.45 55.73
CA ALA A 53 -16.04 0.87 54.39
C ALA A 53 -15.85 1.94 53.30
N LEU A 54 -16.48 3.11 53.46
CA LEU A 54 -16.30 4.24 52.53
C LEU A 54 -14.86 4.78 52.59
N SER A 55 -14.34 4.97 53.80
CA SER A 55 -12.97 5.43 54.02
C SER A 55 -11.96 4.45 53.42
N LYS A 56 -12.20 3.15 53.58
CA LYS A 56 -11.41 2.08 52.97
C LYS A 56 -11.48 2.11 51.44
N ALA A 57 -12.67 2.30 50.83
CA ALA A 57 -12.80 2.40 49.37
C ALA A 57 -12.00 3.58 48.79
N ILE A 58 -11.97 4.74 49.47
CA ILE A 58 -11.17 5.91 49.07
C ILE A 58 -9.66 5.62 49.22
N GLN A 59 -9.25 4.89 50.26
CA GLN A 59 -7.85 4.47 50.44
C GLN A 59 -7.40 3.40 49.42
N GLU A 60 -8.30 2.50 49.04
CA GLU A 60 -8.05 1.43 48.05
C GLU A 60 -8.31 1.87 46.60
N SER A 61 -8.52 3.18 46.34
CA SER A 61 -8.69 3.73 44.98
C SER A 61 -7.41 4.39 44.45
N ARG A 62 -7.21 4.29 43.12
CA ARG A 62 -6.09 4.98 42.41
C ARG A 62 -6.44 6.43 42.07
N ILE A 63 -7.68 6.67 41.65
CA ILE A 63 -8.23 7.98 41.26
C ILE A 63 -9.52 8.23 42.06
N ALA A 64 -9.80 9.48 42.43
CA ALA A 64 -11.09 9.93 42.93
C ALA A 64 -11.63 11.06 42.04
N ILE A 65 -12.83 10.87 41.48
CA ILE A 65 -13.56 11.86 40.69
C ILE A 65 -14.59 12.52 41.62
N THR A 66 -14.60 13.85 41.66
CA THR A 66 -15.47 14.65 42.52
C THR A 66 -16.40 15.53 41.69
N VAL A 67 -17.64 15.07 41.50
CA VAL A 67 -18.69 15.76 40.73
C VAL A 67 -19.35 16.81 41.62
N LEU A 68 -18.92 18.06 41.44
CA LEU A 68 -19.34 19.25 42.17
C LEU A 68 -20.51 19.92 41.44
N SER A 69 -21.71 19.59 41.88
CA SER A 69 -22.99 20.14 41.44
C SER A 69 -23.57 21.13 42.47
N GLU A 70 -24.57 21.92 42.06
CA GLU A 70 -25.18 22.97 42.90
C GLU A 70 -25.62 22.48 44.29
N ASN A 71 -26.18 21.27 44.36
CA ASN A 71 -26.69 20.66 45.59
C ASN A 71 -25.62 19.94 46.43
N TYR A 72 -24.38 19.79 45.96
CA TYR A 72 -23.33 18.98 46.61
C TYR A 72 -23.05 19.43 48.05
N ALA A 73 -22.90 20.73 48.29
CA ALA A 73 -22.52 21.28 49.59
C ALA A 73 -23.61 21.14 50.67
N PHE A 74 -24.89 20.94 50.31
CA PHE A 74 -25.95 20.73 51.29
C PHE A 74 -25.83 19.36 51.99
N SER A 75 -25.14 18.39 51.41
CA SER A 75 -24.86 17.11 52.06
C SER A 75 -23.69 17.20 53.04
N SER A 76 -24.02 17.14 54.33
CA SER A 76 -23.05 16.98 55.43
C SER A 76 -22.28 15.65 55.40
N PHE A 77 -22.62 14.72 54.50
CA PHE A 77 -21.91 13.47 54.25
C PHE A 77 -20.83 13.67 53.18
N ARG A 78 -21.20 14.20 52.01
CA ARG A 78 -20.27 14.50 50.89
C ARG A 78 -19.20 15.53 51.25
N LEU A 79 -19.49 16.46 52.17
CA LEU A 79 -18.47 17.35 52.73
C LEU A 79 -17.45 16.64 53.65
N ASN A 80 -17.76 15.47 54.23
CA ASN A 80 -16.78 14.65 54.96
C ASN A 80 -15.98 13.78 54.00
N GLU A 81 -16.67 13.15 53.04
CA GLU A 81 -16.08 12.37 51.94
C GLU A 81 -15.01 13.17 51.20
N LEU A 82 -15.29 14.43 50.87
CA LEU A 82 -14.33 15.36 50.26
C LEU A 82 -13.11 15.65 51.14
N VAL A 83 -13.28 15.76 52.47
CA VAL A 83 -12.15 15.89 53.40
C VAL A 83 -11.29 14.63 53.37
N THR A 84 -11.90 13.44 53.45
CA THR A 84 -11.18 12.15 53.39
C THR A 84 -10.45 11.93 52.06
N ILE A 85 -11.04 12.35 50.93
CA ILE A 85 -10.39 12.32 49.60
C ILE A 85 -9.15 13.24 49.58
N LEU A 86 -9.23 14.45 50.16
CA LEU A 86 -8.12 15.39 50.18
C LEU A 86 -7.05 15.06 51.24
N ASP A 87 -7.41 14.40 52.33
CA ASP A 87 -6.45 13.78 53.25
C ASP A 87 -5.69 12.65 52.50
N CYS A 88 -6.40 11.75 51.81
CA CYS A 88 -5.80 10.67 51.00
C CYS A 88 -4.96 11.16 49.80
N LYS A 89 -5.22 12.37 49.28
CA LYS A 89 -4.39 13.01 48.23
C LYS A 89 -2.94 13.20 48.69
N SER A 90 -2.71 13.42 49.99
CA SER A 90 -1.35 13.50 50.55
C SER A 90 -0.61 12.14 50.56
N GLU A 91 -1.36 11.03 50.47
CA GLU A 91 -0.86 9.66 50.38
C GLU A 91 -0.75 9.14 48.93
N GLY A 92 -0.95 10.02 47.92
CA GLY A 92 -0.81 9.69 46.50
C GLY A 92 -2.10 9.37 45.73
N LEU A 93 -3.29 9.57 46.32
CA LEU A 93 -4.55 9.50 45.58
C LEU A 93 -4.65 10.63 44.54
N LEU A 94 -4.88 10.30 43.27
CA LEU A 94 -5.12 11.29 42.22
C LEU A 94 -6.56 11.81 42.30
N VAL A 95 -6.74 13.11 42.54
CA VAL A 95 -8.07 13.73 42.66
C VAL A 95 -8.38 14.55 41.40
N ILE A 96 -9.55 14.32 40.81
CA ILE A 96 -10.07 15.02 39.63
C ILE A 96 -11.38 15.74 40.00
N PRO A 97 -11.41 17.08 40.05
CA PRO A 97 -12.65 17.85 40.13
C PRO A 97 -13.42 17.80 38.81
N VAL A 98 -14.75 17.70 38.90
CA VAL A 98 -15.68 17.90 37.79
C VAL A 98 -16.76 18.87 38.26
N PHE A 99 -16.64 20.13 37.88
CA PHE A 99 -17.63 21.18 38.18
C PHE A 99 -18.75 21.09 37.14
N TYR A 100 -19.96 20.70 37.57
CA TYR A 100 -21.10 20.43 36.68
C TYR A 100 -22.21 21.44 36.96
N ASN A 101 -22.43 22.36 36.02
CA ASN A 101 -23.31 23.53 36.16
C ASN A 101 -22.98 24.44 37.36
N VAL A 102 -21.70 24.51 37.75
CA VAL A 102 -21.20 25.32 38.88
C VAL A 102 -19.86 25.98 38.51
N ASP A 103 -19.71 27.28 38.77
CA ASP A 103 -18.44 27.98 38.58
C ASP A 103 -17.42 27.57 39.67
N PRO A 104 -16.17 27.18 39.32
CA PRO A 104 -15.13 26.85 40.30
C PRO A 104 -14.83 27.98 41.31
N SER A 105 -15.06 29.24 40.94
CA SER A 105 -14.97 30.43 41.80
C SER A 105 -15.96 30.38 42.95
N ASP A 106 -17.19 29.91 42.71
CA ASP A 106 -18.23 29.83 43.74
C ASP A 106 -17.95 28.69 44.73
N VAL A 107 -17.33 27.59 44.26
CA VAL A 107 -16.77 26.54 45.13
C VAL A 107 -15.59 27.08 45.94
N ARG A 108 -14.60 27.72 45.29
CA ARG A 108 -13.37 28.26 45.91
C ARG A 108 -13.64 29.28 47.01
N HIS A 109 -14.66 30.11 46.81
CA HIS A 109 -15.00 31.23 47.70
C HIS A 109 -16.29 31.01 48.51
N GLN A 110 -16.95 29.85 48.37
CA GLN A 110 -18.23 29.50 48.99
C GLN A 110 -19.28 30.61 48.80
N LYS A 111 -19.58 30.91 47.54
CA LYS A 111 -20.64 31.82 47.08
C LYS A 111 -21.84 31.02 46.55
N GLY A 112 -22.91 31.70 46.16
CA GLY A 112 -24.14 31.07 45.65
C GLY A 112 -24.65 29.96 46.58
N SER A 113 -25.12 28.87 45.99
CA SER A 113 -25.57 27.65 46.66
C SER A 113 -24.55 27.08 47.67
N TYR A 114 -23.24 27.15 47.38
CA TYR A 114 -22.20 26.70 48.30
C TYR A 114 -22.11 27.59 49.55
N GLY A 115 -22.32 28.91 49.41
CA GLY A 115 -22.41 29.86 50.53
C GLY A 115 -23.67 29.69 51.37
N GLU A 116 -24.80 29.41 50.72
CA GLU A 116 -26.05 29.08 51.40
C GLU A 116 -25.95 27.77 52.18
N ALA A 117 -25.34 26.73 51.59
CA ALA A 117 -25.07 25.46 52.25
C ALA A 117 -24.15 25.61 53.49
N MET A 118 -23.07 26.41 53.39
CA MET A 118 -22.24 26.73 54.56
C MET A 118 -23.06 27.44 55.66
N THR A 119 -23.97 28.33 55.28
CA THR A 119 -24.85 29.06 56.21
C THR A 119 -25.89 28.15 56.85
N TYR A 120 -26.43 27.19 56.09
CA TYR A 120 -27.35 26.16 56.56
C TYR A 120 -26.69 25.24 57.60
N HIS A 121 -25.51 24.68 57.30
CA HIS A 121 -24.78 23.83 58.24
C HIS A 121 -24.36 24.55 59.52
N GLN A 122 -23.98 25.84 59.41
CA GLN A 122 -23.66 26.71 60.53
C GLN A 122 -24.87 26.99 61.46
N LYS A 123 -26.10 26.91 60.93
CA LYS A 123 -27.33 27.05 61.73
C LYS A 123 -27.81 25.72 62.35
N PHE A 124 -27.62 24.59 61.66
CA PHE A 124 -28.38 23.37 61.97
C PHE A 124 -27.60 22.07 62.19
N LYS A 125 -26.30 21.96 61.86
CA LYS A 125 -25.62 20.63 61.84
C LYS A 125 -24.17 20.54 62.33
N ALA A 126 -23.36 21.58 62.29
CA ALA A 126 -21.89 21.42 62.39
C ALA A 126 -21.22 22.26 63.49
N ASN A 127 -20.20 21.68 64.15
CA ASN A 127 -19.33 22.44 65.06
C ASN A 127 -18.37 23.37 64.26
N LYS A 128 -17.79 24.36 64.93
CA LYS A 128 -16.95 25.38 64.30
C LYS A 128 -15.71 24.81 63.59
N GLU A 129 -15.15 23.73 64.11
CA GLU A 129 -13.97 23.05 63.55
C GLU A 129 -14.32 22.30 62.26
N LYS A 130 -15.44 21.59 62.25
CA LYS A 130 -15.93 20.84 61.09
C LYS A 130 -16.28 21.78 59.92
N LEU A 131 -16.88 22.93 60.22
CA LEU A 131 -17.10 24.00 59.23
C LEU A 131 -15.80 24.55 58.65
N GLN A 132 -14.73 24.67 59.45
CA GLN A 132 -13.41 25.08 58.94
C GLN A 132 -12.81 24.00 58.03
N LYS A 133 -12.84 22.71 58.43
CA LYS A 133 -12.40 21.60 57.58
C LYS A 133 -13.14 21.57 56.24
N TRP A 134 -14.45 21.75 56.24
CA TRP A 134 -15.26 21.78 55.02
C TRP A 134 -14.94 22.97 54.10
N ARG A 135 -14.73 24.17 54.66
CA ARG A 135 -14.29 25.35 53.87
C ARG A 135 -12.91 25.15 53.27
N MET A 136 -11.96 24.60 54.05
CA MET A 136 -10.62 24.26 53.54
C MET A 136 -10.68 23.21 52.43
N ALA A 137 -11.51 22.17 52.56
CA ALA A 137 -11.68 21.14 51.55
C ALA A 137 -12.28 21.70 50.24
N LEU A 138 -13.33 22.52 50.33
CA LEU A 138 -13.93 23.17 49.16
C LEU A 138 -12.96 24.12 48.45
N HIS A 139 -12.12 24.84 49.20
CA HIS A 139 -11.06 25.66 48.64
C HIS A 139 -9.99 24.79 47.92
N GLN A 140 -9.48 23.74 48.58
CA GLN A 140 -8.43 22.86 48.05
C GLN A 140 -8.85 22.01 46.85
N VAL A 141 -10.13 21.66 46.70
CA VAL A 141 -10.63 20.99 45.48
C VAL A 141 -10.88 21.98 44.34
N ALA A 142 -11.24 23.23 44.65
CA ALA A 142 -11.37 24.28 43.65
C ALA A 142 -10.02 24.83 43.15
N ASP A 143 -8.93 24.58 43.87
CA ASP A 143 -7.55 24.89 43.46
C ASP A 143 -6.88 23.75 42.67
N LEU A 144 -7.57 22.63 42.45
CA LEU A 144 -7.11 21.56 41.55
C LEU A 144 -7.50 21.85 40.10
N SER A 145 -6.61 21.51 39.17
CA SER A 145 -6.95 21.37 37.75
C SER A 145 -8.01 20.29 37.60
N GLY A 146 -9.16 20.66 37.04
CA GLY A 146 -10.32 19.79 36.84
C GLY A 146 -11.15 20.24 35.64
N TYR A 147 -12.24 19.52 35.41
CA TYR A 147 -13.13 19.74 34.28
C TYR A 147 -14.30 20.63 34.67
N HIS A 148 -14.69 21.58 33.82
CA HIS A 148 -15.88 22.41 33.99
C HIS A 148 -16.86 22.17 32.85
N PHE A 149 -18.11 21.87 33.18
CA PHE A 149 -19.22 21.73 32.25
C PHE A 149 -20.36 22.66 32.61
N LYS A 150 -20.98 23.20 31.58
CA LYS A 150 -22.15 24.07 31.67
C LYS A 150 -23.07 23.78 30.50
N ASP A 151 -24.37 23.66 30.76
CA ASP A 151 -25.36 23.41 29.72
C ASP A 151 -25.30 24.49 28.63
N GLY A 152 -25.13 24.02 27.38
CA GLY A 152 -24.98 24.86 26.18
C GLY A 152 -23.54 25.00 25.67
N ASP A 153 -22.52 24.77 26.49
CA ASP A 153 -21.11 24.96 26.08
C ASP A 153 -20.59 23.79 25.21
N SER A 154 -21.08 22.55 25.43
CA SER A 154 -20.71 21.37 24.62
C SER A 154 -21.68 20.19 24.81
N TYR A 155 -21.56 19.14 23.98
CA TYR A 155 -22.29 17.88 24.16
C TYR A 155 -21.79 17.11 25.39
N GLU A 156 -22.70 16.73 26.30
CA GLU A 156 -22.39 16.00 27.54
C GLU A 156 -21.55 14.73 27.25
N TYR A 157 -21.90 13.96 26.22
CA TYR A 157 -21.20 12.73 25.86
C TYR A 157 -19.73 12.94 25.45
N LYS A 158 -19.38 14.11 24.88
CA LYS A 158 -18.00 14.44 24.48
C LYS A 158 -17.18 14.84 25.71
N PHE A 159 -17.80 15.59 26.62
CA PHE A 159 -17.22 15.98 27.90
C PHE A 159 -16.94 14.75 28.78
N ILE A 160 -17.93 13.84 28.93
CA ILE A 160 -17.74 12.52 29.56
C ILE A 160 -16.62 11.74 28.89
N GLY A 161 -16.62 11.65 27.55
CA GLY A 161 -15.54 10.99 26.80
C GLY A 161 -14.16 11.52 27.18
N SER A 162 -13.98 12.85 27.25
CA SER A 162 -12.69 13.47 27.60
C SER A 162 -12.20 13.18 29.03
N ILE A 163 -13.12 13.03 29.98
CA ILE A 163 -12.82 12.59 31.36
C ILE A 163 -12.40 11.12 31.34
N VAL A 164 -13.19 10.27 30.69
CA VAL A 164 -12.96 8.83 30.60
C VAL A 164 -11.67 8.51 29.83
N ASP A 165 -11.29 9.30 28.83
CA ASP A 165 -10.02 9.22 28.12
C ASP A 165 -8.82 9.64 28.98
N GLU A 166 -8.97 10.62 29.88
CA GLU A 166 -7.91 11.01 30.81
C GLU A 166 -7.76 10.01 31.96
N VAL A 167 -8.87 9.54 32.52
CA VAL A 167 -8.92 8.50 33.53
C VAL A 167 -8.34 7.19 32.98
N SER A 168 -8.73 6.79 31.76
CA SER A 168 -8.13 5.67 31.04
C SER A 168 -6.62 5.88 30.83
N ARG A 169 -6.15 7.04 30.34
CA ARG A 169 -4.70 7.32 30.22
C ARG A 169 -3.94 7.34 31.55
N LYS A 170 -4.59 7.62 32.68
CA LYS A 170 -4.00 7.58 34.03
C LYS A 170 -3.96 6.15 34.60
N ILE A 171 -4.93 5.30 34.24
CA ILE A 171 -5.05 3.89 34.63
C ILE A 171 -4.14 3.02 33.77
N SER A 172 -4.29 3.13 32.45
CA SER A 172 -3.64 2.37 31.38
C SER A 172 -2.23 2.87 31.07
N ARG A 173 -1.50 3.32 32.09
CA ARG A 173 -0.04 3.26 32.10
C ARG A 173 0.36 1.88 32.63
N PRO A 174 0.64 0.87 31.79
CA PRO A 174 1.60 -0.13 32.19
C PRO A 174 2.92 0.59 32.49
N SER A 175 3.62 0.16 33.54
CA SER A 175 5.02 0.52 33.72
C SER A 175 5.81 -0.19 32.62
N LEU A 176 5.95 0.43 31.44
CA LEU A 176 6.75 -0.10 30.33
C LEU A 176 8.24 0.17 30.60
N VAL A 177 8.72 -0.55 31.61
CA VAL A 177 10.03 -0.36 32.23
C VAL A 177 11.12 -0.28 31.16
N GLY A 178 11.84 0.83 31.15
CA GLY A 178 13.04 1.03 30.32
C GLY A 178 12.82 1.38 28.85
N LEU A 179 11.59 1.54 28.35
CA LEU A 179 11.36 2.10 27.00
C LEU A 179 11.44 3.63 26.95
N GLU A 180 11.37 4.31 28.10
CA GLU A 180 11.28 5.77 28.22
C GLU A 180 12.46 6.51 27.54
N SER A 181 13.67 5.95 27.61
CA SER A 181 14.87 6.47 26.93
C SER A 181 14.77 6.35 25.42
N GLN A 182 14.42 5.16 24.91
CA GLN A 182 14.28 4.87 23.48
C GLN A 182 13.15 5.70 22.85
N VAL A 183 12.01 5.84 23.54
CA VAL A 183 10.92 6.74 23.14
C VAL A 183 11.42 8.18 23.07
N THR A 184 12.12 8.67 24.10
CA THR A 184 12.70 10.03 24.11
C THR A 184 13.68 10.27 22.96
N GLU A 185 14.43 9.24 22.54
CA GLU A 185 15.37 9.32 21.44
C GLU A 185 14.69 9.34 20.06
N VAL A 186 13.72 8.45 19.82
CA VAL A 186 12.89 8.48 18.60
C VAL A 186 12.12 9.81 18.49
N MET A 187 11.62 10.34 19.60
CA MET A 187 10.94 11.65 19.65
C MET A 187 11.85 12.83 19.26
N LYS A 188 13.15 12.78 19.58
CA LYS A 188 14.13 13.75 19.09
C LYS A 188 14.38 13.62 17.59
N LEU A 189 14.46 12.39 17.07
CA LEU A 189 14.65 12.13 15.63
C LEU A 189 13.42 12.54 14.80
N LEU A 190 12.23 12.44 15.39
CA LEU A 190 10.96 12.92 14.82
C LEU A 190 10.87 14.44 14.76
N ASP A 191 11.44 15.16 15.73
CA ASP A 191 11.37 16.62 15.80
C ASP A 191 9.91 17.12 15.70
N VAL A 192 9.09 16.73 16.67
CA VAL A 192 7.62 16.91 16.65
C VAL A 192 7.22 18.40 16.75
N GLY A 193 8.13 19.29 17.14
CA GLY A 193 7.90 20.75 17.16
C GLY A 193 8.03 21.42 15.80
N SER A 194 8.78 20.83 14.86
CA SER A 194 8.99 21.40 13.52
C SER A 194 7.80 21.13 12.60
N HIS A 195 7.13 22.20 12.15
CA HIS A 195 5.93 22.10 11.31
C HIS A 195 6.26 22.12 9.81
N ASP A 196 7.46 22.54 9.41
CA ASP A 196 7.74 22.95 8.03
C ASP A 196 8.32 21.82 7.14
N VAL A 197 8.51 20.63 7.70
CA VAL A 197 9.23 19.51 7.05
C VAL A 197 8.53 18.17 7.25
N VAL A 198 8.52 17.31 6.22
CA VAL A 198 8.15 15.89 6.32
C VAL A 198 9.34 15.05 6.80
N HIS A 199 9.20 14.30 7.89
CA HIS A 199 10.25 13.38 8.36
C HIS A 199 9.83 11.91 8.20
N ILE A 200 10.63 11.13 7.46
CA ILE A 200 10.50 9.67 7.35
C ILE A 200 11.63 9.03 8.17
N ILE A 201 11.28 8.11 9.07
CA ILE A 201 12.21 7.43 9.98
C ILE A 201 12.10 5.91 9.83
N GLY A 202 13.25 5.23 9.71
CA GLY A 202 13.33 3.78 9.70
C GLY A 202 13.79 3.21 11.04
N ILE A 203 12.90 2.55 11.77
CA ILE A 203 13.23 1.83 13.02
C ILE A 203 13.61 0.38 12.67
N HIS A 204 14.82 -0.06 12.97
CA HIS A 204 15.30 -1.41 12.66
C HIS A 204 16.01 -2.11 13.83
N GLY A 205 16.19 -3.42 13.72
CA GLY A 205 16.75 -4.28 14.78
C GLY A 205 16.25 -5.72 14.69
N MET A 206 16.70 -6.61 15.58
CA MET A 206 16.41 -8.05 15.55
C MET A 206 14.91 -8.39 15.71
N GLY A 207 14.46 -9.56 15.24
CA GLY A 207 13.12 -10.07 15.58
C GLY A 207 12.94 -10.12 17.11
N GLY A 208 11.73 -9.80 17.60
CA GLY A 208 11.45 -9.74 19.05
C GLY A 208 11.93 -8.49 19.78
N SER A 209 12.79 -7.64 19.18
CA SER A 209 13.43 -6.47 19.84
C SER A 209 12.51 -5.30 20.22
N GLY A 210 11.19 -5.50 20.34
CA GLY A 210 10.25 -4.45 20.79
C GLY A 210 9.92 -3.34 19.78
N LYS A 211 10.42 -3.36 18.52
CA LYS A 211 10.18 -2.31 17.50
C LYS A 211 8.71 -1.89 17.37
N THR A 212 7.80 -2.85 17.20
CA THR A 212 6.35 -2.59 17.07
C THR A 212 5.80 -1.92 18.32
N THR A 213 6.26 -2.32 19.51
CA THR A 213 5.91 -1.68 20.79
C THR A 213 6.43 -0.25 20.86
N LEU A 214 7.71 -0.02 20.54
CA LEU A 214 8.32 1.31 20.53
C LEU A 214 7.61 2.26 19.57
N ALA A 215 7.31 1.80 18.34
CA ALA A 215 6.55 2.56 17.37
C ALA A 215 5.12 2.87 17.85
N ARG A 216 4.47 1.94 18.56
CA ARG A 216 3.12 2.10 19.12
C ARG A 216 3.09 3.05 20.33
N GLU A 217 4.08 3.03 21.21
CA GLU A 217 4.15 4.01 22.31
C GLU A 217 4.40 5.42 21.75
N VAL A 218 5.28 5.56 20.75
CA VAL A 218 5.47 6.82 20.03
C VAL A 218 4.17 7.29 19.36
N TYR A 219 3.43 6.38 18.72
CA TYR A 219 2.10 6.68 18.14
C TYR A 219 1.12 7.20 19.19
N ASN A 220 0.94 6.46 20.29
CA ASN A 220 0.02 6.79 21.38
C ASN A 220 0.33 8.16 22.01
N LEU A 221 1.60 8.56 22.03
CA LEU A 221 2.05 9.85 22.57
C LEU A 221 1.83 11.03 21.62
N ILE A 222 1.88 10.83 20.30
CA ILE A 222 1.91 11.94 19.34
C ILE A 222 0.74 12.03 18.36
N ALA A 223 -0.05 10.96 18.15
CA ALA A 223 -1.13 10.92 17.15
C ALA A 223 -2.09 12.13 17.22
N LEU A 224 -2.41 12.61 18.42
CA LEU A 224 -3.27 13.78 18.67
C LEU A 224 -2.70 15.14 18.18
N HIS A 225 -1.48 15.17 17.63
CA HIS A 225 -0.84 16.39 17.08
C HIS A 225 -0.87 16.45 15.54
N PHE A 226 -1.59 15.52 14.89
CA PHE A 226 -1.68 15.34 13.44
C PHE A 226 -3.15 15.40 13.00
N ASP A 227 -3.39 15.80 11.76
CA ASP A 227 -4.74 15.87 11.20
C ASP A 227 -5.32 14.46 11.01
N GLU A 228 -4.45 13.51 10.64
CA GLU A 228 -4.77 12.09 10.44
C GLU A 228 -3.66 11.20 11.00
N SER A 229 -4.03 10.01 11.46
CA SER A 229 -3.07 9.02 11.93
C SER A 229 -3.49 7.59 11.58
N CYS A 230 -2.53 6.77 11.14
CA CYS A 230 -2.72 5.37 10.75
C CYS A 230 -1.56 4.50 11.27
N PHE A 231 -1.89 3.34 11.83
CA PHE A 231 -0.92 2.32 12.22
C PHE A 231 -1.19 1.03 11.45
N LEU A 232 -0.52 0.87 10.31
CA LEU A 232 -0.64 -0.28 9.44
C LEU A 232 0.21 -1.46 9.99
N GLN A 233 -0.43 -2.33 10.76
CA GLN A 233 0.21 -3.48 11.41
C GLN A 233 0.61 -4.58 10.41
N ASN A 234 1.69 -5.32 10.71
CA ASN A 234 2.08 -6.58 10.04
C ASN A 234 2.14 -6.51 8.50
N VAL A 235 2.74 -5.46 7.94
CA VAL A 235 2.81 -5.18 6.49
C VAL A 235 3.31 -6.38 5.68
N ARG A 236 4.34 -7.10 6.14
CA ARG A 236 4.80 -8.33 5.47
C ARG A 236 3.66 -9.35 5.32
N GLU A 237 2.93 -9.62 6.39
CA GLU A 237 1.97 -10.72 6.44
C GLU A 237 0.73 -10.40 5.60
N GLU A 238 0.14 -9.22 5.81
CA GLU A 238 -1.09 -8.80 5.14
C GLU A 238 -0.87 -8.54 3.63
N SER A 239 0.29 -8.02 3.24
CA SER A 239 0.64 -7.90 1.82
C SER A 239 0.90 -9.24 1.13
N ASN A 240 1.27 -10.29 1.88
CA ASN A 240 1.42 -11.65 1.34
C ASN A 240 0.06 -12.37 1.25
N LYS A 241 -0.83 -12.22 2.25
CA LYS A 241 -2.19 -12.81 2.25
C LYS A 241 -3.11 -12.19 1.21
N HIS A 242 -3.26 -10.87 1.25
CA HIS A 242 -4.33 -10.14 0.55
C HIS A 242 -3.81 -9.24 -0.58
N GLY A 243 -2.50 -9.03 -0.65
CA GLY A 243 -1.85 -8.24 -1.69
C GLY A 243 -1.86 -6.74 -1.43
N LEU A 244 -0.93 -6.02 -2.07
CA LEU A 244 -0.69 -4.59 -1.84
C LEU A 244 -1.93 -3.69 -2.03
N ARG A 245 -2.87 -4.08 -2.89
CA ARG A 245 -4.13 -3.32 -3.05
C ARG A 245 -4.98 -3.31 -1.78
N HIS A 246 -5.02 -4.41 -1.02
CA HIS A 246 -5.77 -4.46 0.23
C HIS A 246 -5.19 -3.51 1.27
N LEU A 247 -3.87 -3.53 1.45
CA LEU A 247 -3.18 -2.58 2.34
C LEU A 247 -3.37 -1.12 1.92
N GLN A 248 -3.37 -0.82 0.61
CA GLN A 248 -3.66 0.53 0.12
C GLN A 248 -5.11 0.93 0.37
N SER A 249 -6.08 0.01 0.21
CA SER A 249 -7.49 0.28 0.55
C SER A 249 -7.68 0.51 2.05
N ILE A 250 -7.00 -0.24 2.93
CA ILE A 250 -6.99 0.02 4.38
C ILE A 250 -6.41 1.40 4.68
N LEU A 251 -5.21 1.70 4.16
CA LEU A 251 -4.50 2.96 4.43
C LEU A 251 -5.27 4.19 3.90
N LEU A 252 -5.98 4.06 2.78
CA LEU A 252 -6.88 5.11 2.27
C LEU A 252 -8.13 5.25 3.16
N LEU A 253 -8.74 4.14 3.58
CA LEU A 253 -9.92 4.17 4.45
C LEU A 253 -9.59 4.73 5.85
N GLU A 254 -8.44 4.40 6.43
CA GLU A 254 -8.00 4.88 7.75
C GLU A 254 -7.55 6.35 7.77
N LEU A 255 -7.02 6.90 6.67
CA LEU A 255 -6.51 8.29 6.60
C LEU A 255 -7.46 9.30 5.93
N LEU A 256 -8.53 8.82 5.30
CA LEU A 256 -9.42 9.65 4.46
C LEU A 256 -10.91 9.26 4.58
N GLY A 257 -11.25 8.22 5.36
CA GLY A 257 -12.63 7.75 5.58
C GLY A 257 -13.28 7.00 4.42
N GLU A 258 -12.60 6.89 3.27
CA GLU A 258 -13.21 6.49 1.99
C GLU A 258 -13.52 4.98 1.89
N LYS A 259 -14.80 4.61 2.04
CA LYS A 259 -15.32 3.27 1.71
C LYS A 259 -15.56 3.13 0.20
N ASN A 260 -15.57 1.90 -0.31
CA ASN A 260 -15.85 1.53 -1.71
C ASN A 260 -14.77 1.85 -2.79
N ILE A 261 -13.51 2.07 -2.40
CA ILE A 261 -12.40 2.30 -3.36
C ILE A 261 -12.05 1.03 -4.17
N THR A 262 -12.52 0.93 -5.42
CA THR A 262 -12.21 -0.19 -6.33
C THR A 262 -10.88 -0.02 -7.06
N LEU A 263 -9.74 -0.29 -6.40
CA LEU A 263 -8.40 -0.21 -7.01
C LEU A 263 -8.19 -1.26 -8.13
N THR A 264 -8.16 -0.83 -9.39
CA THR A 264 -7.86 -1.67 -10.56
C THR A 264 -6.38 -2.11 -10.59
N SER A 265 -5.48 -1.33 -9.99
CA SER A 265 -4.07 -1.68 -9.79
C SER A 265 -3.50 -1.08 -8.50
N TRP A 266 -2.35 -1.60 -8.03
CA TRP A 266 -1.64 -0.97 -6.91
C TRP A 266 -0.95 0.35 -7.29
N ARG A 267 -0.73 0.61 -8.59
CA ARG A 267 -0.12 1.86 -9.08
C ARG A 267 -1.11 3.02 -9.04
N GLU A 268 -2.37 2.73 -9.30
CA GLU A 268 -3.50 3.64 -9.13
C GLU A 268 -3.66 4.03 -7.66
N GLY A 269 -3.72 3.04 -6.74
CA GLY A 269 -3.72 3.30 -5.29
C GLY A 269 -2.53 4.16 -4.84
N ALA A 270 -1.32 3.85 -5.32
CA ALA A 270 -0.13 4.65 -5.04
C ALA A 270 -0.24 6.11 -5.54
N SER A 271 -0.84 6.33 -6.71
CA SER A 271 -1.05 7.70 -7.22
C SER A 271 -2.17 8.43 -6.46
N MET A 272 -3.18 7.72 -5.97
CA MET A 272 -4.28 8.31 -5.20
C MET A 272 -3.86 8.65 -3.77
N ILE A 273 -3.13 7.76 -3.09
CA ILE A 273 -2.46 8.02 -1.80
C ILE A 273 -1.60 9.29 -1.93
N ARG A 274 -0.73 9.36 -2.94
CA ARG A 274 0.08 10.56 -3.23
C ARG A 274 -0.79 11.82 -3.39
N HIS A 275 -1.86 11.77 -4.19
CA HIS A 275 -2.64 12.97 -4.50
C HIS A 275 -3.47 13.45 -3.28
N ARG A 276 -4.01 12.53 -2.48
CA ARG A 276 -4.81 12.84 -1.28
C ARG A 276 -3.94 13.26 -0.09
N LEU A 277 -2.83 12.55 0.16
CA LEU A 277 -1.98 12.76 1.34
C LEU A 277 -0.91 13.83 1.17
N ARG A 278 -0.53 14.23 -0.06
CA ARG A 278 0.40 15.37 -0.34
C ARG A 278 0.02 16.63 0.43
N GLN A 279 -1.25 16.72 0.79
CA GLN A 279 -1.86 17.84 1.45
C GLN A 279 -1.92 17.67 2.98
N LYS A 280 -2.54 16.63 3.56
CA LYS A 280 -2.73 16.53 5.03
C LYS A 280 -1.43 16.39 5.86
N LYS A 281 -1.43 16.83 7.13
CA LYS A 281 -0.39 16.50 8.14
C LYS A 281 -0.66 15.12 8.73
N VAL A 282 0.09 14.11 8.28
CA VAL A 282 -0.18 12.69 8.58
C VAL A 282 0.87 12.08 9.52
N LEU A 283 0.41 11.31 10.51
CA LEU A 283 1.24 10.31 11.23
C LEU A 283 0.97 8.91 10.66
N LEU A 284 1.88 8.37 9.87
CA LEU A 284 1.75 7.03 9.28
C LEU A 284 2.81 6.08 9.86
N ILE A 285 2.39 4.95 10.42
CA ILE A 285 3.29 3.86 10.80
C ILE A 285 3.07 2.64 9.90
N LEU A 286 4.15 2.10 9.35
CA LEU A 286 4.20 0.84 8.61
C LEU A 286 5.03 -0.17 9.40
N ASP A 287 4.40 -1.23 9.92
CA ASP A 287 5.07 -2.20 10.81
C ASP A 287 5.50 -3.51 10.12
N ASP A 288 6.69 -4.01 10.48
CA ASP A 288 7.34 -5.24 10.00
C ASP A 288 7.37 -5.37 8.46
N VAL A 289 7.86 -4.32 7.79
CA VAL A 289 8.03 -4.25 6.33
C VAL A 289 9.27 -5.04 5.88
N ASP A 290 9.15 -5.89 4.84
CA ASP A 290 10.23 -6.76 4.35
C ASP A 290 10.59 -6.60 2.86
N LYS A 291 9.77 -5.93 2.06
CA LYS A 291 9.94 -5.83 0.59
C LYS A 291 9.79 -4.39 0.12
N HIS A 292 10.74 -3.89 -0.68
CA HIS A 292 10.65 -2.52 -1.24
C HIS A 292 9.38 -2.26 -2.08
N LYS A 293 8.75 -3.30 -2.62
CA LYS A 293 7.45 -3.19 -3.31
C LYS A 293 6.30 -2.75 -2.37
N GLN A 294 6.37 -3.06 -1.07
CA GLN A 294 5.42 -2.58 -0.06
C GLN A 294 5.60 -1.08 0.17
N LEU A 295 6.84 -0.64 0.45
CA LEU A 295 7.16 0.78 0.60
C LEU A 295 6.72 1.56 -0.64
N ARG A 296 7.17 1.18 -1.84
CA ARG A 296 6.81 1.84 -3.11
C ARG A 296 5.30 1.91 -3.40
N ALA A 297 4.48 1.08 -2.76
CA ALA A 297 3.02 1.12 -2.90
C ALA A 297 2.35 2.10 -1.92
N MET A 298 2.92 2.30 -0.72
CA MET A 298 2.25 2.96 0.41
C MET A 298 2.95 4.26 0.88
N VAL A 299 4.28 4.31 0.77
CA VAL A 299 5.12 5.45 1.16
C VAL A 299 6.04 5.78 -0.01
N GLY A 300 5.83 6.94 -0.63
CA GLY A 300 6.71 7.48 -1.65
C GLY A 300 7.95 8.17 -1.10
N ARG A 301 8.37 9.22 -1.80
CA ARG A 301 9.23 10.27 -1.24
C ARG A 301 8.37 11.24 -0.41
N SER A 302 9.00 12.13 0.34
CA SER A 302 8.34 13.12 1.21
C SER A 302 7.19 13.89 0.55
N GLY A 303 7.31 14.30 -0.73
CA GLY A 303 6.23 14.91 -1.52
C GLY A 303 5.00 14.02 -1.84
N TRP A 304 4.77 12.96 -1.05
CA TRP A 304 3.49 12.25 -0.92
C TRP A 304 2.70 12.70 0.32
N PHE A 305 3.27 13.54 1.19
CA PHE A 305 2.70 13.94 2.48
C PHE A 305 2.79 15.45 2.67
N GLY A 306 1.87 16.03 3.46
CA GLY A 306 1.83 17.47 3.77
C GLY A 306 2.73 17.91 4.92
N ALA A 307 2.63 19.19 5.29
CA ALA A 307 3.40 19.83 6.36
C ALA A 307 3.41 19.02 7.65
N GLY A 308 4.54 19.04 8.37
CA GLY A 308 4.69 18.42 9.68
C GLY A 308 4.48 16.89 9.73
N SER A 309 4.26 16.22 8.59
CA SER A 309 3.97 14.79 8.55
C SER A 309 5.13 13.95 9.07
N ARG A 310 4.81 12.83 9.73
CA ARG A 310 5.79 11.87 10.28
C ARG A 310 5.46 10.47 9.81
N VAL A 311 6.43 9.82 9.18
CA VAL A 311 6.28 8.44 8.70
C VAL A 311 7.30 7.56 9.42
N ILE A 312 6.82 6.52 10.11
CA ILE A 312 7.66 5.56 10.83
C ILE A 312 7.57 4.21 10.14
N ILE A 313 8.69 3.68 9.69
CA ILE A 313 8.80 2.36 9.05
C ILE A 313 9.53 1.44 10.01
N THR A 314 8.89 0.38 10.51
CA THR A 314 9.59 -0.67 11.25
C THR A 314 10.00 -1.81 10.31
N THR A 315 11.23 -2.31 10.48
CA THR A 315 11.75 -3.41 9.66
C THR A 315 12.85 -4.19 10.39
N ARG A 316 13.27 -5.31 9.80
CA ARG A 316 14.46 -6.07 10.21
C ARG A 316 15.67 -5.76 9.32
N ASP A 317 15.46 -5.15 8.15
CA ASP A 317 16.52 -4.87 7.17
C ASP A 317 16.89 -3.38 7.07
N LYS A 318 18.13 -3.06 7.43
CA LYS A 318 18.72 -1.72 7.29
C LYS A 318 18.98 -1.33 5.83
N HIS A 319 19.19 -2.29 4.93
CA HIS A 319 19.40 -2.03 3.50
C HIS A 319 18.11 -1.60 2.80
N LEU A 320 16.95 -2.19 3.12
CA LEU A 320 15.63 -1.80 2.62
C LEU A 320 15.35 -0.29 2.79
N LEU A 321 15.64 0.25 3.98
CA LEU A 321 15.51 1.68 4.31
C LEU A 321 16.43 2.54 3.44
N LYS A 322 17.71 2.18 3.36
CA LYS A 322 18.73 2.85 2.55
C LYS A 322 18.43 2.76 1.04
N TYR A 323 17.82 1.66 0.59
CA TYR A 323 17.40 1.46 -0.80
C TYR A 323 16.20 2.34 -1.17
N HIS A 324 15.26 2.53 -0.25
CA HIS A 324 14.14 3.44 -0.43
C HIS A 324 14.57 4.91 -0.42
N GLY A 325 15.57 5.25 0.40
CA GLY A 325 16.08 6.62 0.57
C GLY A 325 15.63 7.25 1.89
N VAL A 326 15.46 6.45 2.94
CA VAL A 326 15.17 6.94 4.30
C VAL A 326 16.49 7.37 4.95
N GLU A 327 16.61 8.66 5.26
CA GLU A 327 17.86 9.25 5.78
C GLU A 327 18.02 9.12 7.30
N ARG A 328 16.91 9.21 8.05
CA ARG A 328 16.90 9.05 9.52
C ARG A 328 16.58 7.61 9.88
N THR A 329 17.49 6.92 10.56
CA THR A 329 17.27 5.53 11.00
C THR A 329 17.60 5.37 12.48
N TYR A 330 16.76 4.65 13.21
CA TYR A 330 16.97 4.26 14.60
C TYR A 330 17.21 2.77 14.72
N GLU A 331 18.21 2.38 15.50
CA GLU A 331 18.56 0.98 15.75
C GLU A 331 18.15 0.62 17.18
N VAL A 332 17.17 -0.28 17.33
CA VAL A 332 16.59 -0.61 18.64
C VAL A 332 17.51 -1.55 19.40
N GLU A 333 18.14 -1.01 20.44
CA GLU A 333 19.01 -1.76 21.35
C GLU A 333 18.25 -2.84 22.13
N VAL A 334 18.95 -3.93 22.44
CA VAL A 334 18.43 -5.03 23.28
C VAL A 334 18.31 -4.56 24.73
N LEU A 335 17.20 -4.91 25.39
CA LEU A 335 16.96 -4.54 26.79
C LEU A 335 18.09 -5.03 27.70
N ASN A 336 18.61 -4.15 28.55
CA ASN A 336 19.62 -4.52 29.54
C ASN A 336 19.04 -5.53 30.57
N HIS A 337 19.92 -6.28 31.23
CA HIS A 337 19.53 -7.39 32.12
C HIS A 337 18.51 -7.00 33.21
N ASN A 338 18.65 -5.82 33.81
CA ASN A 338 17.74 -5.35 34.86
C ASN A 338 16.36 -5.04 34.29
N THR A 339 16.31 -4.33 33.16
CA THR A 339 15.06 -4.01 32.46
C THR A 339 14.36 -5.27 31.93
N ALA A 340 15.11 -6.24 31.40
CA ALA A 340 14.58 -7.52 30.95
C ALA A 340 14.00 -8.34 32.12
N LEU A 341 14.66 -8.34 33.28
CA LEU A 341 14.16 -8.97 34.51
C LEU A 341 12.89 -8.28 35.02
N GLN A 342 12.85 -6.95 35.04
CA GLN A 342 11.65 -6.20 35.43
C GLN A 342 10.47 -6.45 34.48
N LEU A 343 10.72 -6.53 33.16
CA LEU A 343 9.71 -6.88 32.16
C LEU A 343 9.20 -8.33 32.33
N LEU A 344 10.09 -9.27 32.69
CA LEU A 344 9.70 -10.65 33.00
C LEU A 344 8.82 -10.72 34.25
N THR A 345 9.24 -10.09 35.35
CA THR A 345 8.48 -10.02 36.61
C THR A 345 7.11 -9.36 36.41
N TRP A 346 7.05 -8.25 35.66
CA TRP A 346 5.78 -7.60 35.32
C TRP A 346 4.87 -8.48 34.48
N ASN A 347 5.39 -9.22 33.50
CA ASN A 347 4.55 -10.09 32.68
C ASN A 347 4.07 -11.34 33.43
N ALA A 348 4.92 -11.97 34.24
CA ALA A 348 4.60 -13.18 35.00
C ALA A 348 3.66 -12.91 36.20
N PHE A 349 3.89 -11.83 36.95
CA PHE A 349 3.20 -11.57 38.23
C PHE A 349 2.30 -10.32 38.23
N LYS A 350 2.26 -9.55 37.13
CA LYS A 350 1.55 -8.26 37.00
C LYS A 350 1.93 -7.23 38.09
N ARG A 351 3.17 -7.31 38.57
CA ARG A 351 3.76 -6.52 39.67
C ARG A 351 5.22 -6.20 39.36
N GLU A 352 5.77 -5.11 39.91
CA GLU A 352 7.20 -4.77 39.77
C GLU A 352 8.12 -5.53 40.75
N LYS A 353 7.55 -6.26 41.71
CA LYS A 353 8.28 -7.10 42.67
C LYS A 353 7.62 -8.46 42.82
N ILE A 354 8.45 -9.49 42.99
CA ILE A 354 8.06 -10.84 43.38
C ILE A 354 7.59 -10.80 44.85
N ASP A 355 6.59 -11.59 45.18
CA ASP A 355 6.11 -11.77 46.55
C ASP A 355 7.01 -12.81 47.27
N PRO A 356 7.44 -12.60 48.53
CA PRO A 356 8.36 -13.52 49.23
C PRO A 356 7.89 -14.99 49.30
N SER A 357 6.59 -15.24 49.10
CA SER A 357 6.06 -16.61 48.93
C SER A 357 6.54 -17.35 47.66
N TYR A 358 7.31 -16.71 46.79
CA TYR A 358 7.85 -17.28 45.53
C TYR A 358 9.38 -17.27 45.44
N GLU A 359 10.12 -17.17 46.56
CA GLU A 359 11.61 -17.23 46.57
C GLU A 359 12.16 -18.50 45.88
N ASP A 360 11.46 -19.64 45.96
CA ASP A 360 11.80 -20.88 45.24
C ASP A 360 11.78 -20.73 43.70
N VAL A 361 10.93 -19.83 43.17
CA VAL A 361 10.84 -19.54 41.73
C VAL A 361 11.97 -18.60 41.30
N GLU A 362 12.37 -17.66 42.17
CA GLU A 362 13.55 -16.82 41.93
C GLU A 362 14.84 -17.66 41.92
N SER A 363 14.93 -18.67 42.78
CA SER A 363 16.00 -19.71 42.78
C SER A 363 16.03 -20.53 41.48
N ALA A 364 14.86 -20.93 40.95
CA ALA A 364 14.78 -21.64 39.67
C ALA A 364 15.23 -20.75 38.48
N LEU A 365 14.90 -19.46 38.51
CA LEU A 365 15.34 -18.48 37.51
C LEU A 365 16.83 -18.12 37.64
N GLU A 366 17.37 -18.04 38.86
CA GLU A 366 18.81 -17.94 39.15
C GLU A 366 19.61 -19.05 38.47
N HIS A 367 19.13 -20.30 38.49
CA HIS A 367 19.82 -21.43 37.88
C HIS A 367 19.94 -21.30 36.35
N TYR A 368 19.02 -20.60 35.68
CA TYR A 368 19.09 -20.30 34.24
C TYR A 368 20.06 -19.15 33.89
N LYS A 369 20.52 -18.33 34.86
CA LYS A 369 21.42 -17.17 34.60
C LYS A 369 22.82 -17.56 34.08
N ARG A 370 23.17 -18.85 34.01
CA ARG A 370 24.53 -19.34 33.68
C ARG A 370 24.73 -19.82 32.23
N SER A 371 23.73 -19.72 31.35
CA SER A 371 23.84 -20.18 29.96
C SER A 371 23.55 -19.05 28.95
N PRO A 372 24.54 -18.54 28.21
CA PRO A 372 24.31 -17.49 27.22
C PRO A 372 23.64 -18.04 25.94
N GLY A 373 22.70 -17.29 25.37
CA GLY A 373 22.23 -17.47 23.99
C GLY A 373 20.81 -18.02 23.75
N ASN A 374 19.94 -18.14 24.76
CA ASN A 374 18.60 -18.75 24.63
C ASN A 374 17.43 -17.79 24.95
N GLU A 375 17.27 -16.73 24.15
CA GLU A 375 16.16 -15.76 24.28
C GLU A 375 14.79 -16.40 23.96
N ILE A 376 14.76 -17.43 23.09
CA ILE A 376 13.55 -18.17 22.69
C ILE A 376 12.85 -18.84 23.89
N ILE A 377 13.57 -19.20 24.95
CA ILE A 377 12.99 -19.88 26.12
C ILE A 377 11.98 -18.98 26.87
N LEU A 378 12.16 -17.66 26.85
CA LEU A 378 11.21 -16.71 27.44
C LEU A 378 9.87 -16.68 26.68
N GLU A 379 9.89 -16.89 25.36
CA GLU A 379 8.68 -17.00 24.54
C GLU A 379 8.01 -18.39 24.64
N ILE A 380 8.78 -19.45 24.94
CA ILE A 380 8.23 -20.77 25.29
C ILE A 380 7.53 -20.72 26.66
N LEU A 381 8.11 -20.04 27.65
CA LEU A 381 7.51 -19.84 28.98
C LEU A 381 6.19 -19.05 28.91
N LYS A 382 6.11 -18.04 28.04
CA LYS A 382 4.88 -17.30 27.70
C LYS A 382 3.76 -18.22 27.21
N VAL A 383 4.01 -19.04 26.19
CA VAL A 383 3.04 -20.03 25.68
C VAL A 383 2.61 -21.04 26.76
N SER A 384 3.51 -21.36 27.70
CA SER A 384 3.26 -22.36 28.75
C SER A 384 2.31 -21.87 29.85
N PHE A 385 2.13 -20.55 30.00
CA PHE A 385 1.18 -19.95 30.95
C PHE A 385 -0.15 -19.57 30.30
N ASP A 386 -0.13 -19.06 29.06
CA ASP A 386 -1.35 -18.65 28.33
C ASP A 386 -2.29 -19.85 28.01
N ALA A 387 -1.81 -21.09 28.11
CA ALA A 387 -2.57 -22.31 27.87
C ALA A 387 -3.64 -22.64 28.94
N LEU A 388 -3.67 -21.95 30.08
CA LEU A 388 -4.64 -22.15 31.17
C LEU A 388 -5.85 -21.19 31.07
N GLY A 389 -6.58 -21.22 29.94
CA GLY A 389 -7.68 -20.26 29.70
C GLY A 389 -8.63 -20.53 28.52
N GLU A 390 -8.71 -21.74 27.98
CA GLU A 390 -9.65 -22.08 26.90
C GLU A 390 -11.04 -22.49 27.44
N GLU A 391 -11.91 -21.50 27.65
CA GLU A 391 -13.37 -21.67 27.50
C GLU A 391 -14.03 -20.31 27.15
N GLN A 392 -15.09 -20.33 26.32
CA GLN A 392 -15.88 -19.17 25.85
C GLN A 392 -15.31 -18.22 24.76
N LYS A 393 -14.65 -18.71 23.70
CA LYS A 393 -14.46 -17.94 22.44
C LYS A 393 -14.84 -18.66 21.14
N ASN A 394 -16.03 -19.29 21.10
CA ASN A 394 -16.56 -19.97 19.91
C ASN A 394 -17.98 -19.48 19.49
N ALA A 395 -18.07 -18.22 19.03
CA ALA A 395 -19.19 -17.63 18.28
C ALA A 395 -18.75 -16.24 17.73
N LEU A 396 -19.06 -15.77 16.52
CA LEU A 396 -19.75 -16.33 15.34
C LEU A 396 -18.90 -16.11 14.06
N LYS A 397 -19.34 -16.64 12.91
CA LYS A 397 -18.87 -16.27 11.56
C LYS A 397 -20.05 -16.02 10.60
N HIS A 398 -19.76 -15.28 9.52
CA HIS A 398 -20.51 -15.11 8.27
C HIS A 398 -21.52 -13.95 8.14
N VAL A 399 -21.70 -13.55 6.86
CA VAL A 399 -22.18 -12.28 6.25
C VAL A 399 -22.68 -12.70 4.83
N PRO A 400 -23.85 -12.29 4.26
CA PRO A 400 -23.94 -10.96 3.58
C PRO A 400 -25.35 -10.29 3.33
N SER A 401 -25.30 -8.94 3.23
CA SER A 401 -26.06 -7.95 2.39
C SER A 401 -27.44 -8.23 1.75
N SER A 402 -28.38 -7.25 1.86
CA SER A 402 -28.68 -6.20 0.84
C SER A 402 -30.05 -5.51 1.03
N SER A 403 -30.14 -4.16 1.14
CA SER A 403 -31.12 -3.29 0.43
C SER A 403 -30.92 -1.78 0.72
N SER A 404 -31.67 -0.91 0.04
CA SER A 404 -31.20 0.41 -0.40
C SER A 404 -31.89 1.65 0.23
N PHE A 405 -31.26 2.27 1.22
CA PHE A 405 -31.63 3.57 1.80
C PHE A 405 -30.34 4.35 2.18
N THR A 406 -30.34 5.68 2.23
CA THR A 406 -29.15 6.45 2.68
C THR A 406 -29.11 6.58 4.20
N ASN A 407 -30.28 6.78 4.82
CA ASN A 407 -30.44 6.90 6.26
C ASN A 407 -31.37 5.78 6.77
N ASP A 408 -30.96 5.08 7.81
CA ASP A 408 -31.84 4.15 8.51
C ASP A 408 -32.88 4.89 9.35
N VAL A 409 -32.52 6.04 9.93
CA VAL A 409 -33.38 6.88 10.77
C VAL A 409 -33.30 8.35 10.35
N PHE A 410 -34.44 9.04 10.37
CA PHE A 410 -34.55 10.50 10.39
C PHE A 410 -35.05 10.95 11.76
N LEU A 411 -34.38 11.93 12.37
CA LEU A 411 -34.65 12.42 13.72
C LEU A 411 -35.12 13.88 13.68
N SER A 412 -36.43 14.12 13.77
CA SER A 412 -37.03 15.46 13.87
C SER A 412 -37.26 15.86 15.33
N PHE A 413 -36.87 17.07 15.71
CA PHE A 413 -36.88 17.58 17.08
C PHE A 413 -36.82 19.12 17.07
N ARG A 414 -37.02 19.75 18.24
CA ARG A 414 -36.71 21.19 18.41
C ARG A 414 -35.29 21.33 18.94
N GLY A 415 -34.42 22.00 18.16
CA GLY A 415 -33.01 22.21 18.49
C GLY A 415 -32.80 22.79 19.89
N GLU A 416 -33.50 23.89 20.18
CA GLU A 416 -33.44 24.62 21.46
C GLU A 416 -33.80 23.77 22.70
N ASP A 417 -34.66 22.74 22.55
CA ASP A 417 -35.20 21.99 23.69
C ASP A 417 -34.33 20.80 24.12
N THR A 418 -33.59 20.17 23.20
CA THR A 418 -33.02 18.82 23.42
C THR A 418 -31.68 18.50 22.73
N ARG A 419 -31.10 19.39 21.91
CA ARG A 419 -29.94 19.09 21.04
C ARG A 419 -28.73 18.53 21.82
N TYR A 420 -28.28 19.21 22.86
CA TYR A 420 -27.03 18.87 23.58
C TYR A 420 -27.18 17.82 24.69
N SER A 421 -28.42 17.41 25.00
CA SER A 421 -28.77 16.41 26.01
C SER A 421 -29.47 15.21 25.35
N PHE A 422 -30.78 15.01 25.59
CA PHE A 422 -31.51 13.80 25.22
C PHE A 422 -31.37 13.42 23.73
N THR A 423 -31.52 14.37 22.81
CA THR A 423 -31.48 14.07 21.37
C THR A 423 -30.06 13.78 20.90
N GLY A 424 -29.05 14.48 21.45
CA GLY A 424 -27.63 14.18 21.20
C GLY A 424 -27.22 12.81 21.75
N ASN A 425 -27.69 12.45 22.96
CA ASN A 425 -27.48 11.15 23.57
C ASN A 425 -28.16 10.02 22.78
N LEU A 426 -29.40 10.24 22.31
CA LEU A 426 -30.15 9.29 21.48
C LEU A 426 -29.49 9.09 20.10
N CYS A 427 -29.12 10.18 19.43
CA CYS A 427 -28.41 10.13 18.15
C CYS A 427 -27.09 9.36 18.28
N ARG A 428 -26.32 9.60 19.36
CA ARG A 428 -25.12 8.83 19.65
C ARG A 428 -25.43 7.35 19.87
N ALA A 429 -26.43 7.00 20.68
CA ALA A 429 -26.72 5.61 20.99
C ALA A 429 -27.26 4.80 19.79
N LEU A 430 -27.94 5.46 18.85
CA LEU A 430 -28.30 4.90 17.54
C LEU A 430 -27.04 4.64 16.69
N HIS A 431 -26.18 5.65 16.55
CA HIS A 431 -24.92 5.55 15.82
C HIS A 431 -23.97 4.46 16.38
N ASP A 432 -23.78 4.44 17.70
CA ASP A 432 -22.94 3.47 18.41
C ASP A 432 -23.55 2.03 18.34
N SER A 433 -24.81 1.90 17.93
CA SER A 433 -25.49 0.64 17.59
C SER A 433 -25.58 0.36 16.08
N GLY A 434 -24.85 1.11 15.26
CA GLY A 434 -24.73 0.89 13.81
C GLY A 434 -25.87 1.44 12.94
N ILE A 435 -26.73 2.31 13.47
CA ILE A 435 -27.91 2.85 12.78
C ILE A 435 -27.60 4.24 12.18
N HIS A 436 -27.66 4.37 10.84
CA HIS A 436 -27.38 5.65 10.20
C HIS A 436 -28.51 6.65 10.45
N THR A 437 -28.24 7.71 11.21
CA THR A 437 -29.26 8.65 11.71
C THR A 437 -29.03 10.05 11.15
N PHE A 438 -29.94 10.54 10.30
CA PHE A 438 -30.02 11.95 9.92
C PHE A 438 -30.66 12.77 11.05
N VAL A 439 -30.15 13.98 11.28
CA VAL A 439 -30.58 14.88 12.35
C VAL A 439 -31.04 16.20 11.75
N ASP A 440 -32.29 16.56 12.01
CA ASP A 440 -32.99 17.74 11.50
C ASP A 440 -32.48 19.03 12.19
N ASP A 441 -31.36 19.58 11.71
CA ASP A 441 -30.65 20.68 12.39
C ASP A 441 -31.03 22.08 11.85
N GLU A 442 -31.75 22.87 12.67
CA GLU A 442 -32.27 24.22 12.33
C GLU A 442 -31.19 25.29 12.03
N GLU A 443 -29.90 24.92 11.97
CA GLU A 443 -28.81 25.79 11.49
C GLU A 443 -28.73 25.86 9.96
N LEU A 444 -29.34 24.91 9.23
CA LEU A 444 -29.45 24.95 7.77
C LEU A 444 -30.70 25.73 7.31
N GLN A 445 -30.48 27.02 7.05
CA GLN A 445 -31.38 27.96 6.36
C GLN A 445 -32.67 28.38 7.13
N ARG A 446 -32.74 29.67 7.50
CA ARG A 446 -33.98 30.30 8.00
C ARG A 446 -34.95 30.59 6.84
N GLY A 447 -35.78 29.61 6.49
CA GLY A 447 -36.88 29.74 5.52
C GLY A 447 -38.20 29.14 6.02
N ASP A 448 -39.33 29.58 5.46
CA ASP A 448 -40.66 28.99 5.71
C ASP A 448 -40.94 27.77 4.78
N GLU A 449 -39.95 27.32 4.00
CA GLU A 449 -40.01 26.26 2.98
C GLU A 449 -38.93 25.20 3.23
N ILE A 450 -39.20 23.94 2.87
CA ILE A 450 -38.25 22.82 2.98
C ILE A 450 -37.30 22.88 1.77
N THR A 451 -36.00 22.68 1.96
CA THR A 451 -35.06 22.58 0.83
C THR A 451 -35.24 21.23 0.11
N SER A 452 -35.02 21.20 -1.21
CA SER A 452 -35.05 19.95 -1.98
C SER A 452 -33.99 18.93 -1.53
N GLU A 453 -32.96 19.39 -0.83
CA GLU A 453 -31.97 18.57 -0.13
C GLU A 453 -32.61 17.85 1.07
N LEU A 454 -33.32 18.57 1.94
CA LEU A 454 -34.00 17.99 3.11
C LEU A 454 -35.22 17.14 2.73
N GLU A 455 -35.96 17.53 1.68
CA GLU A 455 -37.00 16.68 1.08
C GLU A 455 -36.44 15.32 0.66
N LYS A 456 -35.26 15.31 0.00
CA LYS A 456 -34.58 14.09 -0.42
C LYS A 456 -34.10 13.26 0.77
N GLU A 457 -33.48 13.87 1.78
CA GLU A 457 -33.02 13.12 2.96
C GLU A 457 -34.19 12.53 3.77
N ILE A 458 -35.37 13.17 3.75
CA ILE A 458 -36.62 12.57 4.27
C ILE A 458 -37.12 11.43 3.35
N GLU A 459 -37.09 11.61 2.02
CA GLU A 459 -37.54 10.58 1.07
C GLU A 459 -36.66 9.32 1.04
N ASP A 460 -35.34 9.45 1.29
CA ASP A 460 -34.36 8.36 1.32
C ASP A 460 -34.16 7.75 2.74
N SER A 461 -34.98 8.18 3.73
CA SER A 461 -34.96 7.68 5.11
C SER A 461 -35.92 6.52 5.37
N ARG A 462 -35.46 5.52 6.12
CA ARG A 462 -36.19 4.26 6.42
C ARG A 462 -37.22 4.37 7.54
N PHE A 463 -36.90 5.15 8.58
CA PHE A 463 -37.60 5.16 9.85
C PHE A 463 -37.63 6.58 10.43
N PHE A 464 -38.74 7.03 11.00
CA PHE A 464 -38.89 8.39 11.52
C PHE A 464 -39.02 8.39 13.04
N ILE A 465 -38.10 9.06 13.73
CA ILE A 465 -38.21 9.37 15.16
C ILE A 465 -38.57 10.85 15.29
N ILE A 466 -39.66 11.14 15.99
CA ILE A 466 -40.18 12.50 16.17
C ILE A 466 -40.15 12.83 17.65
N VAL A 467 -39.14 13.59 18.09
CA VAL A 467 -38.99 14.03 19.49
C VAL A 467 -39.88 15.25 19.72
N LEU A 468 -41.11 14.98 20.15
CA LEU A 468 -42.08 15.99 20.52
C LEU A 468 -41.71 16.51 21.92
N SER A 469 -41.11 17.69 21.93
CA SER A 469 -40.73 18.46 23.12
C SER A 469 -41.71 19.61 23.38
N GLN A 470 -41.57 20.32 24.50
CA GLN A 470 -42.54 21.33 24.94
C GLN A 470 -42.75 22.48 23.93
N ASN A 471 -41.71 22.89 23.21
CA ASN A 471 -41.77 24.03 22.28
C ASN A 471 -41.82 23.61 20.80
N TYR A 472 -41.94 22.32 20.47
CA TYR A 472 -41.83 21.79 19.10
C TYR A 472 -42.71 22.54 18.07
N ALA A 473 -43.99 22.75 18.37
CA ALA A 473 -44.91 23.43 17.45
C ALA A 473 -44.68 24.95 17.28
N SER A 474 -43.77 25.57 18.05
CA SER A 474 -43.42 26.99 17.87
C SER A 474 -42.65 27.25 16.57
N SER A 475 -41.97 26.24 16.04
CA SER A 475 -41.23 26.29 14.78
C SER A 475 -42.14 26.01 13.58
N SER A 476 -42.23 26.96 12.63
CA SER A 476 -42.88 26.68 11.34
C SER A 476 -42.11 25.62 10.55
N PHE A 477 -40.79 25.53 10.76
CA PHE A 477 -39.91 24.55 10.15
C PHE A 477 -40.19 23.12 10.65
N CYS A 478 -40.20 22.87 11.96
CA CYS A 478 -40.56 21.55 12.51
C CYS A 478 -41.99 21.12 12.08
N LEU A 479 -42.94 22.05 11.99
CA LEU A 479 -44.30 21.75 11.52
C LEU A 479 -44.37 21.43 10.01
N ASN A 480 -43.53 22.06 9.19
CA ASN A 480 -43.37 21.69 7.77
C ASN A 480 -42.77 20.29 7.63
N VAL A 481 -41.64 20.02 8.29
CA VAL A 481 -40.95 18.72 8.27
C VAL A 481 -41.89 17.61 8.76
N LEU A 482 -42.64 17.84 9.85
CA LEU A 482 -43.65 16.90 10.35
C LEU A 482 -44.73 16.60 9.31
N ALA A 483 -45.28 17.62 8.65
CA ALA A 483 -46.30 17.44 7.62
C ALA A 483 -45.77 16.66 6.41
N TYR A 484 -44.52 16.94 5.99
CA TYR A 484 -43.87 16.25 4.87
C TYR A 484 -43.53 14.79 5.18
N ILE A 485 -43.00 14.50 6.38
CA ILE A 485 -42.79 13.12 6.87
C ILE A 485 -44.09 12.32 6.78
N LEU A 486 -45.22 12.88 7.23
CA LEU A 486 -46.51 12.18 7.20
C LEU A 486 -47.04 11.96 5.78
N GLU A 487 -46.77 12.88 4.85
CA GLU A 487 -47.08 12.67 3.43
C GLU A 487 -46.21 11.55 2.83
N CYS A 488 -44.91 11.53 3.11
CA CYS A 488 -44.00 10.45 2.72
C CYS A 488 -44.42 9.08 3.31
N VAL A 489 -44.83 9.05 4.58
CA VAL A 489 -45.35 7.86 5.27
C VAL A 489 -46.63 7.34 4.60
N LYS A 490 -47.57 8.22 4.23
CA LYS A 490 -48.79 7.85 3.48
C LYS A 490 -48.47 7.31 2.09
N ARG A 491 -47.48 7.88 1.40
CA ARG A 491 -47.05 7.45 0.05
C ARG A 491 -46.27 6.11 0.08
N LYS A 492 -45.33 5.94 1.00
CA LYS A 492 -44.33 4.85 1.00
C LYS A 492 -44.53 3.76 2.08
N ARG A 493 -45.53 3.88 2.97
CA ARG A 493 -45.78 2.98 4.13
C ARG A 493 -44.59 2.85 5.11
N LEU A 494 -43.89 3.96 5.35
CA LEU A 494 -42.72 4.00 6.24
C LEU A 494 -43.12 4.00 7.73
N LEU A 495 -42.18 3.65 8.60
CA LEU A 495 -42.42 3.49 10.04
C LEU A 495 -42.13 4.79 10.81
N VAL A 496 -43.06 5.17 11.70
CA VAL A 496 -42.95 6.37 12.54
C VAL A 496 -42.98 5.99 14.02
N LEU A 497 -42.17 6.67 14.82
CA LEU A 497 -42.07 6.53 16.28
C LEU A 497 -42.04 7.93 16.93
N PRO A 498 -43.18 8.46 17.39
CA PRO A 498 -43.16 9.64 18.24
C PRO A 498 -42.54 9.33 19.60
N ILE A 499 -41.68 10.23 20.08
CA ILE A 499 -41.18 10.27 21.45
C ILE A 499 -41.77 11.51 22.11
N PHE A 500 -42.66 11.30 23.08
CA PHE A 500 -43.26 12.35 23.89
C PHE A 500 -42.30 12.66 25.06
N TYR A 501 -41.39 13.60 24.83
CA TYR A 501 -40.35 13.97 25.80
C TYR A 501 -40.86 15.07 26.73
N LYS A 502 -41.20 14.70 27.97
CA LYS A 502 -41.73 15.62 29.01
C LYS A 502 -43.06 16.33 28.61
N VAL A 503 -43.81 15.79 27.65
CA VAL A 503 -45.09 16.33 27.17
C VAL A 503 -46.18 15.24 27.11
N ASP A 504 -47.43 15.60 27.34
CA ASP A 504 -48.55 14.65 27.23
C ASP A 504 -49.08 14.53 25.79
N PRO A 505 -49.25 13.31 25.22
CA PRO A 505 -49.79 13.10 23.88
C PRO A 505 -51.13 13.81 23.61
N SER A 506 -52.00 13.92 24.63
CA SER A 506 -53.31 14.56 24.48
C SER A 506 -53.24 16.07 24.24
N ASN A 507 -52.17 16.74 24.70
CA ASN A 507 -51.94 18.15 24.40
C ASN A 507 -51.59 18.37 22.92
N ILE A 508 -50.84 17.44 22.32
CA ILE A 508 -50.50 17.49 20.89
C ILE A 508 -51.73 17.16 20.05
N GLY A 509 -52.46 16.09 20.39
CA GLY A 509 -53.62 15.62 19.61
C GLY A 509 -54.81 16.57 19.62
N TYR A 510 -55.11 17.20 20.76
CA TYR A 510 -56.24 18.15 20.90
C TYR A 510 -55.81 19.63 20.82
N HIS A 511 -54.58 19.92 20.39
CA HIS A 511 -54.02 21.27 20.27
C HIS A 511 -54.18 22.11 21.56
N ARG A 512 -53.68 21.60 22.69
CA ARG A 512 -53.77 22.22 24.02
C ARG A 512 -52.39 22.57 24.60
N GLY A 513 -52.36 23.46 25.58
CA GLY A 513 -51.11 23.98 26.15
C GLY A 513 -50.24 24.66 25.10
N SER A 514 -48.91 24.51 25.21
CA SER A 514 -47.94 25.12 24.29
C SER A 514 -48.18 24.82 22.82
N PHE A 515 -48.69 23.63 22.48
CA PHE A 515 -49.04 23.25 21.10
C PHE A 515 -50.22 24.05 20.55
N GLY A 516 -51.24 24.30 21.38
CA GLY A 516 -52.38 25.16 21.02
C GLY A 516 -52.00 26.63 20.91
N GLU A 517 -51.22 27.13 21.86
CA GLU A 517 -50.70 28.51 21.86
C GLU A 517 -49.81 28.78 20.64
N ALA A 518 -48.93 27.84 20.28
CA ALA A 518 -48.09 27.94 19.10
C ALA A 518 -48.90 27.98 17.79
N LEU A 519 -49.91 27.10 17.64
CA LEU A 519 -50.80 27.11 16.48
C LEU A 519 -51.62 28.41 16.38
N ALA A 520 -52.12 28.94 17.51
CA ALA A 520 -52.81 30.23 17.53
C ALA A 520 -51.87 31.40 17.14
N ASN A 521 -50.62 31.37 17.59
CA ASN A 521 -49.60 32.35 17.21
C ASN A 521 -49.27 32.29 15.70
N HIS A 522 -49.19 31.09 15.10
CA HIS A 522 -49.04 30.95 13.65
C HIS A 522 -50.29 31.40 12.89
N GLU A 523 -51.49 31.08 13.36
CA GLU A 523 -52.75 31.53 12.75
C GLU A 523 -52.87 33.07 12.74
N MET A 524 -52.38 33.75 13.79
CA MET A 524 -52.27 35.22 13.82
C MET A 524 -51.21 35.75 12.85
N LYS A 525 -50.02 35.13 12.76
CA LYS A 525 -48.96 35.50 11.79
C LYS A 525 -49.45 35.37 10.35
N PHE A 526 -50.20 34.32 10.02
CA PHE A 526 -50.75 34.11 8.69
C PHE A 526 -51.85 35.12 8.35
N LYS A 527 -52.77 35.42 9.26
CA LYS A 527 -53.81 36.45 9.04
C LYS A 527 -53.26 37.87 8.90
N ALA A 528 -52.02 38.12 9.34
CA ALA A 528 -51.31 39.38 9.13
C ALA A 528 -50.64 39.51 7.75
N LYS A 529 -50.41 38.39 7.04
CA LYS A 529 -49.90 38.37 5.65
C LYS A 529 -51.09 38.26 4.69
N MET A 530 -51.51 39.36 4.08
CA MET A 530 -52.64 39.38 3.12
C MET A 530 -52.35 38.57 1.85
N ASP A 531 -51.12 38.60 1.34
CA ASP A 531 -50.72 37.78 0.20
C ASP A 531 -50.62 36.30 0.58
N GLY A 532 -51.21 35.44 -0.26
CA GLY A 532 -51.20 33.99 -0.08
C GLY A 532 -52.08 33.47 1.06
N LEU A 533 -53.03 34.26 1.58
CA LEU A 533 -53.88 33.90 2.73
C LEU A 533 -54.51 32.49 2.62
N GLU A 534 -55.04 32.13 1.44
CA GLU A 534 -55.67 30.83 1.20
C GLU A 534 -54.66 29.66 1.34
N HIS A 535 -53.48 29.79 0.74
CA HIS A 535 -52.38 28.82 0.87
C HIS A 535 -51.81 28.77 2.31
N ASN A 536 -51.71 29.90 2.99
CA ASN A 536 -51.28 29.96 4.40
C ASN A 536 -52.28 29.25 5.33
N MET A 537 -53.58 29.38 5.08
CA MET A 537 -54.62 28.65 5.82
C MET A 537 -54.63 27.15 5.49
N GLU A 538 -54.39 26.76 4.22
CA GLU A 538 -54.19 25.36 3.82
C GLU A 538 -52.98 24.74 4.54
N LYS A 539 -51.86 25.48 4.62
CA LYS A 539 -50.63 25.09 5.32
C LYS A 539 -50.85 24.90 6.82
N LEU A 540 -51.59 25.82 7.45
CA LEU A 540 -52.00 25.71 8.86
C LEU A 540 -52.87 24.48 9.13
N GLU A 541 -53.78 24.14 8.22
CA GLU A 541 -54.65 22.96 8.39
C GLU A 541 -53.86 21.66 8.18
N LYS A 542 -52.88 21.64 7.26
CA LYS A 542 -51.90 20.54 7.14
C LYS A 542 -51.12 20.35 8.44
N TRP A 543 -50.65 21.43 9.09
CA TRP A 543 -49.98 21.34 10.40
C TRP A 543 -50.90 20.84 11.53
N LYS A 544 -52.16 21.30 11.58
CA LYS A 544 -53.17 20.84 12.55
C LYS A 544 -53.46 19.35 12.40
N MET A 545 -53.66 18.87 11.17
CA MET A 545 -53.79 17.44 10.85
C MET A 545 -52.52 16.66 11.20
N ALA A 546 -51.34 17.19 10.90
CA ALA A 546 -50.07 16.51 11.15
C ALA A 546 -49.81 16.21 12.64
N LEU A 547 -50.05 17.20 13.50
CA LEU A 547 -49.96 17.03 14.96
C LEU A 547 -51.01 16.04 15.48
N HIS A 548 -52.26 16.14 14.99
CA HIS A 548 -53.34 15.23 15.37
C HIS A 548 -53.03 13.77 14.97
N GLU A 549 -52.55 13.54 13.76
CA GLU A 549 -52.19 12.21 13.26
C GLU A 549 -51.00 11.61 14.02
N THR A 550 -49.95 12.40 14.26
CA THR A 550 -48.77 11.97 15.01
C THR A 550 -49.12 11.58 16.46
N ALA A 551 -50.03 12.32 17.11
CA ALA A 551 -50.51 11.99 18.45
C ALA A 551 -51.33 10.68 18.53
N ASN A 552 -51.82 10.16 17.40
CA ASN A 552 -52.55 8.89 17.31
C ASN A 552 -51.65 7.68 16.99
N PHE A 553 -50.34 7.88 16.72
CA PHE A 553 -49.39 6.78 16.57
C PHE A 553 -48.94 6.18 17.92
N SER A 554 -48.52 4.92 17.89
CA SER A 554 -47.93 4.22 19.03
C SER A 554 -46.51 4.74 19.34
N GLY A 555 -46.42 5.84 20.07
CA GLY A 555 -45.16 6.45 20.53
C GLY A 555 -44.74 6.02 21.94
N TYR A 556 -43.54 6.46 22.34
CA TYR A 556 -42.98 6.25 23.68
C TYR A 556 -43.06 7.56 24.48
N HIS A 557 -43.41 7.47 25.76
CA HIS A 557 -43.55 8.62 26.66
C HIS A 557 -42.42 8.59 27.69
N PHE A 558 -41.75 9.72 27.90
CA PHE A 558 -40.78 9.90 28.98
C PHE A 558 -41.24 10.99 29.93
N LYS A 559 -41.71 10.60 31.12
CA LYS A 559 -42.05 11.51 32.22
C LYS A 559 -40.88 11.64 33.18
N GLN A 560 -40.86 12.76 33.88
CA GLN A 560 -39.90 13.01 34.95
C GLN A 560 -40.16 12.02 36.11
N GLY A 561 -39.28 11.03 36.25
CA GLY A 561 -39.39 9.96 37.25
C GLY A 561 -39.54 8.53 36.71
N ASP A 562 -39.66 8.34 35.39
CA ASP A 562 -39.92 7.01 34.79
C ASP A 562 -38.69 6.06 34.77
N GLY A 563 -37.48 6.54 35.05
CA GLY A 563 -36.24 5.75 35.09
C GLY A 563 -35.00 6.53 34.61
N TYR A 564 -33.89 5.82 34.41
CA TYR A 564 -32.64 6.38 33.84
C TYR A 564 -32.83 6.78 32.36
N GLU A 565 -32.26 7.92 31.95
CA GLU A 565 -32.34 8.35 30.55
C GLU A 565 -31.64 7.36 29.59
N TYR A 566 -30.47 6.83 29.99
CA TYR A 566 -29.74 5.82 29.20
C TYR A 566 -30.54 4.52 29.03
N GLU A 567 -31.35 4.10 30.02
CA GLU A 567 -32.22 2.93 29.89
C GLU A 567 -33.33 3.18 28.87
N PHE A 568 -33.96 4.36 28.92
CA PHE A 568 -35.02 4.73 27.99
C PHE A 568 -34.48 4.83 26.55
N ILE A 569 -33.32 5.45 26.37
CA ILE A 569 -32.58 5.46 25.10
C ILE A 569 -32.25 4.03 24.66
N THR A 570 -31.72 3.16 25.53
CA THR A 570 -31.43 1.75 25.21
C THR A 570 -32.68 0.98 24.76
N ARG A 571 -33.86 1.27 25.34
CA ARG A 571 -35.14 0.67 24.93
C ARG A 571 -35.59 1.18 23.55
N ILE A 572 -35.41 2.47 23.25
CA ILE A 572 -35.68 3.04 21.93
C ILE A 572 -34.74 2.40 20.89
N VAL A 573 -33.43 2.42 21.14
CA VAL A 573 -32.41 1.87 20.23
C VAL A 573 -32.70 0.40 19.92
N LYS A 574 -32.95 -0.45 20.93
CA LYS A 574 -33.31 -1.87 20.69
C LYS A 574 -34.60 -2.06 19.88
N LEU A 575 -35.61 -1.19 20.07
CA LEU A 575 -36.82 -1.21 19.24
C LEU A 575 -36.53 -0.81 17.79
N VAL A 576 -35.64 0.16 17.60
CA VAL A 576 -35.28 0.72 16.29
C VAL A 576 -34.39 -0.28 15.53
N SER A 577 -33.35 -0.85 16.17
CA SER A 577 -32.56 -1.97 15.63
C SER A 577 -33.45 -3.13 15.17
N SER A 578 -34.34 -3.64 16.04
CA SER A 578 -35.23 -4.76 15.71
C SER A 578 -36.27 -4.49 14.62
N LYS A 579 -36.43 -3.23 14.18
CA LYS A 579 -37.25 -2.83 13.03
C LYS A 579 -36.42 -2.51 11.76
N ILE A 580 -35.12 -2.24 11.90
CA ILE A 580 -34.18 -1.98 10.80
C ILE A 580 -33.49 -3.28 10.32
N GLU A 581 -33.26 -4.23 11.23
CA GLU A 581 -32.66 -5.56 10.96
C GLU A 581 -33.51 -6.46 10.03
N GLN A 582 -34.56 -5.93 9.39
CA GLN A 582 -35.38 -6.63 8.40
C GLN A 582 -34.90 -6.47 6.94
N ASP A 583 -33.84 -5.68 6.63
CA ASP A 583 -32.90 -6.00 5.52
C ASP A 583 -31.61 -5.11 5.49
N PRO A 584 -30.41 -5.58 5.04
CA PRO A 584 -29.13 -4.94 5.40
C PRO A 584 -28.28 -4.17 4.34
N PHE A 585 -28.00 -2.88 4.63
CA PHE A 585 -26.69 -2.12 4.60
C PHE A 585 -26.00 -1.49 3.34
N HIS A 586 -25.21 -0.42 3.62
CA HIS A 586 -24.56 0.65 2.78
C HIS A 586 -23.38 1.35 3.57
N VAL A 587 -22.56 2.40 3.20
CA VAL A 587 -21.92 3.03 1.99
C VAL A 587 -20.83 4.10 2.43
N GLY A 588 -19.88 4.51 1.55
CA GLY A 588 -19.30 5.90 1.44
C GLY A 588 -17.88 6.31 1.99
N ASP A 589 -16.94 6.79 1.13
CA ASP A 589 -16.41 8.20 0.90
C ASP A 589 -15.80 9.08 2.08
N TYR A 590 -14.53 9.60 2.09
CA TYR A 590 -13.78 10.78 1.46
C TYR A 590 -13.55 12.02 2.42
N PRO A 591 -12.61 13.05 2.30
CA PRO A 591 -11.46 13.40 1.39
C PRO A 591 -10.15 14.08 2.03
N VAL A 592 -9.68 15.29 1.56
CA VAL A 592 -8.34 16.05 1.60
C VAL A 592 -8.18 17.09 2.78
N GLY A 593 -7.13 17.91 3.14
CA GLY A 593 -5.78 18.43 2.66
C GLY A 593 -4.98 19.17 3.81
N LEU A 594 -3.89 20.01 3.78
CA LEU A 594 -2.98 20.84 2.87
C LEU A 594 -1.67 21.30 3.63
N GLU A 595 -0.41 21.51 3.13
CA GLU A 595 0.55 20.88 2.15
C GLU A 595 2.04 21.35 2.44
N SER A 596 3.11 20.65 1.96
CA SER A 596 4.57 21.04 1.86
C SER A 596 5.45 21.10 3.15
N TYR A 597 6.80 20.96 3.21
CA TYR A 597 7.91 20.90 2.21
C TYR A 597 8.98 19.80 2.54
N SER A 598 9.98 19.61 1.64
CA SER A 598 11.40 19.23 1.90
C SER A 598 12.19 19.04 0.57
N ASP A 599 13.23 19.84 0.25
CA ASP A 599 14.12 19.74 -0.96
C ASP A 599 13.47 19.11 -2.22
N ALA A 600 12.25 19.54 -2.49
CA ALA A 600 11.47 19.15 -3.65
C ALA A 600 11.53 20.30 -4.63
N PHE A 601 11.85 20.00 -5.89
CA PHE A 601 11.61 20.96 -6.94
C PHE A 601 10.10 21.15 -7.05
N ASN A 602 9.59 22.29 -6.59
CA ASN A 602 8.17 22.61 -6.66
C ASN A 602 7.72 22.78 -8.12
N TYR A 603 8.65 23.07 -9.04
CA TYR A 603 8.37 23.16 -10.47
C TYR A 603 9.32 22.27 -11.29
N ASP A 604 8.77 21.60 -12.28
CA ASP A 604 9.52 20.89 -13.29
C ASP A 604 10.20 21.84 -14.28
N VAL A 605 9.57 22.99 -14.55
CA VAL A 605 10.06 24.02 -15.48
C VAL A 605 9.82 25.43 -14.93
N PHE A 606 10.80 26.31 -15.05
CA PHE A 606 10.65 27.77 -14.98
C PHE A 606 10.65 28.35 -16.41
N LEU A 607 9.65 29.16 -16.76
CA LEU A 607 9.64 29.96 -18.00
C LEU A 607 10.07 31.40 -17.67
N SER A 608 11.26 31.80 -18.14
CA SER A 608 11.70 33.20 -18.18
C SER A 608 11.53 33.75 -19.59
N PHE A 609 10.81 34.85 -19.74
CA PHE A 609 10.37 35.41 -21.02
C PHE A 609 9.96 36.87 -20.83
N ARG A 610 9.76 37.60 -21.92
CA ARG A 610 9.16 38.94 -21.85
C ARG A 610 7.65 38.87 -22.06
N GLY A 611 6.87 39.31 -21.07
CA GLY A 611 5.42 39.25 -21.10
C GLY A 611 4.80 40.00 -22.28
N SER A 612 5.30 41.22 -22.55
CA SER A 612 4.84 42.07 -23.67
C SER A 612 5.02 41.45 -25.06
N ASP A 613 5.96 40.52 -25.21
CA ASP A 613 6.41 40.03 -26.51
C ASP A 613 5.83 38.65 -26.87
N THR A 614 5.53 37.81 -25.88
CA THR A 614 5.30 36.37 -26.11
C THR A 614 4.19 35.71 -25.27
N LEU A 615 3.60 36.38 -24.26
CA LEU A 615 2.63 35.78 -23.34
C LEU A 615 1.40 35.21 -24.08
N HIS A 616 0.73 36.04 -24.89
CA HIS A 616 -0.47 35.64 -25.65
C HIS A 616 -0.15 35.03 -27.03
N GLY A 617 0.99 34.37 -27.14
CA GLY A 617 1.46 33.70 -28.35
C GLY A 617 2.35 32.52 -27.99
N PHE A 618 3.55 32.46 -28.57
CA PHE A 618 4.48 31.33 -28.41
C PHE A 618 4.66 30.82 -26.96
N THR A 619 4.82 31.70 -25.97
CA THR A 619 5.04 31.27 -24.57
C THR A 619 3.77 30.73 -23.92
N GLY A 620 2.60 31.31 -24.24
CA GLY A 620 1.30 30.79 -23.80
C GLY A 620 1.01 29.39 -24.34
N TYR A 621 1.19 29.18 -25.64
CA TYR A 621 1.03 27.85 -26.26
C TYR A 621 2.08 26.85 -25.77
N LEU A 622 3.30 27.29 -25.46
CA LEU A 622 4.33 26.44 -24.85
C LEU A 622 3.95 26.05 -23.42
N TYR A 623 3.41 26.96 -22.62
CA TYR A 623 2.90 26.70 -21.27
C TYR A 623 1.74 25.69 -21.31
N GLU A 624 0.75 25.91 -22.18
CA GLU A 624 -0.40 25.02 -22.39
C GLU A 624 0.04 23.60 -22.78
N ALA A 625 0.93 23.47 -23.77
CA ALA A 625 1.44 22.16 -24.22
C ALA A 625 2.33 21.43 -23.18
N LEU A 626 3.01 22.17 -22.29
CA LEU A 626 3.72 21.59 -21.15
C LEU A 626 2.74 21.11 -20.08
N HIS A 627 1.74 21.93 -19.74
CA HIS A 627 0.69 21.61 -18.77
C HIS A 627 -0.11 20.36 -19.18
N ASP A 628 -0.56 20.28 -20.43
CA ASP A 628 -1.28 19.12 -20.98
C ASP A 628 -0.42 17.84 -21.03
N SER A 629 0.90 18.00 -21.11
CA SER A 629 1.87 16.89 -20.98
C SER A 629 2.13 16.49 -19.52
N GLY A 630 1.44 17.10 -18.55
CA GLY A 630 1.56 16.82 -17.12
C GLY A 630 2.86 17.33 -16.48
N ILE A 631 3.46 18.39 -17.03
CA ILE A 631 4.68 19.01 -16.54
C ILE A 631 4.32 20.23 -15.69
N HIS A 632 4.83 20.29 -14.45
CA HIS A 632 4.48 21.40 -13.55
C HIS A 632 5.35 22.64 -13.84
N THR A 633 4.82 23.60 -14.60
CA THR A 633 5.55 24.77 -15.07
C THR A 633 5.19 26.03 -14.27
N PHE A 634 6.21 26.72 -13.75
CA PHE A 634 6.09 28.12 -13.30
C PHE A 634 6.19 29.05 -14.51
N ILE A 635 5.31 30.03 -14.57
CA ILE A 635 5.31 31.12 -15.54
C ILE A 635 5.30 32.44 -14.77
N ASP A 636 6.24 33.33 -15.08
CA ASP A 636 6.26 34.67 -14.48
C ASP A 636 5.26 35.56 -15.22
N GLU A 637 4.06 35.74 -14.64
CA GLU A 637 3.11 36.71 -15.15
C GLU A 637 3.59 38.13 -14.80
N ASP A 638 4.30 38.73 -15.76
CA ASP A 638 4.93 40.07 -15.87
C ASP A 638 3.92 41.25 -15.65
N LEU A 639 3.17 41.20 -14.54
CA LEU A 639 1.94 41.96 -14.25
C LEU A 639 2.06 42.75 -12.93
N LYS A 640 2.75 43.89 -13.04
CA LYS A 640 2.66 45.07 -12.14
C LYS A 640 3.25 44.94 -10.72
N ARG A 641 4.53 44.57 -10.57
CA ARG A 641 5.27 44.83 -9.32
C ARG A 641 6.80 44.96 -9.51
N GLY A 642 7.34 46.12 -9.14
CA GLY A 642 8.78 46.34 -8.90
C GLY A 642 9.67 46.52 -10.13
N GLU A 643 10.86 47.10 -9.90
CA GLU A 643 11.99 47.13 -10.85
C GLU A 643 13.04 46.06 -10.52
N GLU A 644 12.80 45.25 -9.47
CA GLU A 644 13.68 44.22 -8.93
C GLU A 644 12.94 42.89 -8.77
N ILE A 645 13.64 41.80 -9.04
CA ILE A 645 13.19 40.41 -8.87
C ILE A 645 12.73 40.13 -7.41
N THR A 646 11.56 39.52 -7.23
CA THR A 646 11.06 39.20 -5.88
C THR A 646 11.77 37.97 -5.29
N PRO A 647 11.84 37.84 -3.95
CA PRO A 647 12.33 36.62 -3.30
C PRO A 647 11.53 35.37 -3.68
N GLU A 648 10.26 35.54 -4.07
CA GLU A 648 9.37 34.46 -4.52
C GLU A 648 9.82 33.92 -5.88
N ILE A 649 10.20 34.80 -6.82
CA ILE A 649 10.75 34.41 -8.14
C ILE A 649 12.14 33.78 -7.98
N VAL A 650 13.01 34.34 -7.13
CA VAL A 650 14.32 33.71 -6.81
C VAL A 650 14.12 32.29 -6.27
N LYS A 651 13.18 32.11 -5.33
CA LYS A 651 12.83 30.80 -4.78
C LYS A 651 12.27 29.87 -5.86
N ALA A 652 11.38 30.32 -6.73
CA ALA A 652 10.86 29.53 -7.84
C ALA A 652 11.97 29.06 -8.80
N ILE A 653 12.98 29.89 -9.08
CA ILE A 653 14.16 29.51 -9.88
C ILE A 653 15.01 28.45 -9.15
N GLU A 654 15.27 28.61 -7.85
CA GLU A 654 16.04 27.62 -7.07
C GLU A 654 15.27 26.30 -6.85
N GLU A 655 13.94 26.34 -6.84
CA GLU A 655 13.02 25.19 -6.75
C GLU A 655 12.58 24.63 -8.12
N SER A 656 13.25 25.00 -9.22
CA SER A 656 12.96 24.50 -10.59
C SER A 656 14.01 23.51 -11.12
N ARG A 657 13.56 22.48 -11.85
CA ARG A 657 14.47 21.46 -12.46
C ARG A 657 15.11 21.94 -13.76
N ILE A 658 14.35 22.68 -14.56
CA ILE A 658 14.75 23.21 -15.87
C ILE A 658 14.32 24.68 -15.94
N ALA A 659 15.17 25.56 -16.44
CA ALA A 659 14.79 26.92 -16.84
C ALA A 659 14.80 27.02 -18.37
N ILE A 660 13.67 27.37 -18.96
CA ILE A 660 13.52 27.68 -20.38
C ILE A 660 13.52 29.21 -20.50
N ILE A 661 14.41 29.75 -21.34
CA ILE A 661 14.62 31.19 -21.49
C ILE A 661 14.19 31.57 -22.91
N VAL A 662 13.06 32.25 -23.05
CA VAL A 662 12.50 32.70 -24.34
C VAL A 662 13.02 34.09 -24.66
N LEU A 663 14.11 34.13 -25.42
CA LEU A 663 14.82 35.35 -25.82
C LEU A 663 14.08 36.01 -27.00
N SER A 664 13.28 37.04 -26.66
CA SER A 664 12.51 37.88 -27.59
C SER A 664 13.17 39.25 -27.82
N ILE A 665 12.73 39.98 -28.85
CA ILE A 665 13.41 41.20 -29.32
C ILE A 665 13.53 42.32 -28.27
N ASN A 666 12.60 42.41 -27.32
CA ASN A 666 12.63 43.39 -26.23
C ASN A 666 13.05 42.79 -24.88
N TYR A 667 13.51 41.53 -24.80
CA TYR A 667 13.79 40.83 -23.53
C TYR A 667 14.71 41.64 -22.59
N ALA A 668 15.82 42.17 -23.12
CA ALA A 668 16.78 42.95 -22.34
C ALA A 668 16.33 44.37 -21.99
N SER A 669 15.11 44.79 -22.32
CA SER A 669 14.49 46.05 -21.86
C SER A 669 13.82 45.95 -20.49
N SER A 670 13.79 44.75 -19.90
CA SER A 670 13.30 44.49 -18.55
C SER A 670 14.47 44.21 -17.61
N SER A 671 14.56 44.96 -16.50
CA SER A 671 15.53 44.68 -15.45
C SER A 671 15.26 43.34 -14.76
N SER A 672 13.97 42.96 -14.59
CA SER A 672 13.59 41.65 -14.04
C SER A 672 14.13 40.51 -14.90
N CYS A 673 13.86 40.52 -16.20
CA CYS A 673 14.26 39.43 -17.09
C CYS A 673 15.79 39.28 -17.19
N LEU A 674 16.55 40.34 -16.90
CA LEU A 674 18.02 40.32 -16.79
C LEU A 674 18.51 39.83 -15.41
N ASP A 675 17.81 40.17 -14.32
CA ASP A 675 18.08 39.66 -12.97
C ASP A 675 17.72 38.17 -12.82
N GLU A 676 16.56 37.75 -13.34
CA GLU A 676 16.18 36.33 -13.52
C GLU A 676 17.27 35.57 -14.26
N LEU A 677 17.72 36.09 -15.41
CA LEU A 677 18.75 35.47 -16.24
C LEU A 677 20.08 35.31 -15.50
N ALA A 678 20.50 36.33 -14.74
CA ALA A 678 21.69 36.27 -13.90
C ALA A 678 21.54 35.22 -12.78
N THR A 679 20.39 35.18 -12.10
CA THR A 679 20.08 34.20 -11.05
C THR A 679 20.04 32.76 -11.59
N ILE A 680 19.40 32.53 -12.74
CA ILE A 680 19.36 31.24 -13.45
C ILE A 680 20.78 30.73 -13.77
N LEU A 681 21.67 31.61 -14.23
CA LEU A 681 23.04 31.25 -14.58
C LEU A 681 23.94 31.04 -13.35
N ASP A 682 23.70 31.71 -12.22
CA ASP A 682 24.36 31.38 -10.95
C ASP A 682 23.87 30.03 -10.39
N CYS A 683 22.57 29.69 -10.55
CA CYS A 683 22.04 28.37 -10.23
C CYS A 683 22.61 27.25 -11.13
N LEU A 684 22.87 27.56 -12.41
CA LEU A 684 23.58 26.68 -13.35
C LEU A 684 25.04 26.45 -12.93
N LYS A 685 25.78 27.50 -12.49
CA LYS A 685 27.16 27.37 -11.95
C LYS A 685 27.21 26.45 -10.73
N ARG A 686 26.17 26.49 -9.87
CA ARG A 686 25.98 25.58 -8.72
C ARG A 686 25.56 24.15 -9.12
N LYS A 687 25.38 23.86 -10.42
CA LYS A 687 25.00 22.56 -11.00
C LYS A 687 23.66 21.97 -10.51
N ARG A 688 22.73 22.82 -10.02
CA ARG A 688 21.38 22.39 -9.60
C ARG A 688 20.35 22.43 -10.74
N LEU A 689 20.52 23.34 -11.70
CA LEU A 689 19.51 23.69 -12.71
C LEU A 689 19.98 23.33 -14.14
N LEU A 690 19.09 22.78 -14.97
CA LEU A 690 19.29 22.66 -16.43
C LEU A 690 18.75 23.92 -17.13
N VAL A 691 19.46 24.44 -18.13
CA VAL A 691 19.07 25.67 -18.85
C VAL A 691 18.88 25.39 -20.34
N LEU A 692 17.78 25.89 -20.91
CA LEU A 692 17.41 25.76 -22.32
C LEU A 692 17.12 27.14 -22.94
N PRO A 693 18.04 27.74 -23.70
CA PRO A 693 17.77 28.97 -24.43
C PRO A 693 16.93 28.69 -25.69
N VAL A 694 15.88 29.47 -25.88
CA VAL A 694 15.00 29.46 -27.05
C VAL A 694 15.04 30.85 -27.69
N PHE A 695 15.51 30.92 -28.93
CA PHE A 695 15.64 32.20 -29.65
C PHE A 695 14.40 32.44 -30.50
N TYR A 696 13.56 33.40 -30.10
CA TYR A 696 12.26 33.69 -30.71
C TYR A 696 12.30 35.04 -31.46
N ASN A 697 12.38 34.97 -32.78
CA ASN A 697 12.52 36.13 -33.68
C ASN A 697 13.74 37.05 -33.41
N VAL A 698 14.76 36.54 -32.71
CA VAL A 698 16.04 37.20 -32.43
C VAL A 698 17.19 36.31 -32.92
N ASP A 699 18.26 36.90 -33.45
CA ASP A 699 19.46 36.15 -33.77
C ASP A 699 20.37 35.99 -32.53
N HIS A 700 20.86 34.78 -32.29
CA HIS A 700 21.78 34.46 -31.18
C HIS A 700 23.02 35.37 -31.12
N SER A 701 23.48 35.89 -32.26
CA SER A 701 24.61 36.81 -32.34
C SER A 701 24.31 38.18 -31.73
N GLN A 702 23.09 38.70 -31.86
CA GLN A 702 22.68 39.96 -31.24
C GLN A 702 22.66 39.85 -29.71
N VAL A 703 22.17 38.73 -29.18
CA VAL A 703 22.22 38.43 -27.73
C VAL A 703 23.67 38.26 -27.26
N ARG A 704 24.52 37.54 -28.02
CA ARG A 704 25.93 37.30 -27.67
C ARG A 704 26.75 38.58 -27.66
N LEU A 705 26.67 39.37 -28.72
CA LEU A 705 27.46 40.59 -28.91
C LEU A 705 26.85 41.80 -28.18
N GLN A 706 25.61 41.68 -27.69
CA GLN A 706 24.82 42.77 -27.11
C GLN A 706 24.62 43.92 -28.11
N GLU A 707 24.25 43.56 -29.33
CA GLU A 707 24.02 44.47 -30.47
C GLU A 707 22.52 44.61 -30.79
N GLY A 708 22.16 45.66 -31.52
CA GLY A 708 20.75 45.96 -31.85
C GLY A 708 19.93 46.30 -30.59
N SER A 709 18.70 45.78 -30.51
CA SER A 709 17.76 46.08 -29.41
C SER A 709 18.30 45.72 -28.02
N TYR A 710 19.12 44.67 -27.92
CA TYR A 710 19.76 44.28 -26.66
C TYR A 710 20.81 45.31 -26.23
N GLY A 711 21.58 45.86 -27.17
CA GLY A 711 22.55 46.94 -26.90
C GLY A 711 21.87 48.25 -26.53
N GLU A 712 20.86 48.65 -27.29
CA GLU A 712 20.06 49.86 -27.01
C GLU A 712 19.39 49.81 -25.63
N ALA A 713 18.94 48.64 -25.19
CA ALA A 713 18.35 48.45 -23.88
C ALA A 713 19.39 48.55 -22.75
N LEU A 714 20.56 47.89 -22.91
CA LEU A 714 21.65 47.98 -21.94
C LEU A 714 22.19 49.41 -21.78
N VAL A 715 22.25 50.21 -22.84
CA VAL A 715 22.63 51.64 -22.75
C VAL A 715 21.60 52.43 -21.92
N LYS A 716 20.30 52.21 -22.11
CA LYS A 716 19.24 52.86 -21.30
C LYS A 716 19.33 52.47 -19.82
N HIS A 717 19.70 51.21 -19.53
CA HIS A 717 19.98 50.77 -18.16
C HIS A 717 21.28 51.34 -17.59
N GLU A 718 22.32 51.54 -18.41
CA GLU A 718 23.58 52.18 -18.01
C GLU A 718 23.37 53.67 -17.64
N GLU A 719 22.46 54.37 -18.34
CA GLU A 719 22.07 55.75 -18.02
C GLU A 719 21.28 55.90 -16.71
N SER A 720 20.52 54.87 -16.29
CA SER A 720 19.75 54.88 -15.04
C SER A 720 20.54 54.35 -13.83
N LEU A 721 21.39 53.32 -14.01
CA LEU A 721 22.11 52.63 -12.93
C LEU A 721 23.46 53.27 -12.55
N LYS A 722 23.51 54.60 -12.46
CA LYS A 722 24.73 55.42 -12.23
C LYS A 722 25.58 55.10 -10.97
N HIS A 723 25.11 54.20 -10.11
CA HIS A 723 25.82 53.75 -8.90
C HIS A 723 25.97 52.21 -8.79
N SER A 724 25.67 51.42 -9.84
CA SER A 724 25.73 49.96 -9.79
C SER A 724 26.30 49.30 -11.06
N MET A 725 27.52 49.68 -11.43
CA MET A 725 28.24 49.08 -12.57
C MET A 725 28.40 47.55 -12.44
N GLU A 726 28.49 47.02 -11.22
CA GLU A 726 28.55 45.56 -10.98
C GLU A 726 27.28 44.82 -11.41
N LYS A 727 26.09 45.45 -11.32
CA LYS A 727 24.83 44.85 -11.76
C LYS A 727 24.76 44.77 -13.28
N LEU A 728 25.14 45.85 -13.95
CA LEU A 728 25.21 45.92 -15.40
C LEU A 728 26.23 44.94 -15.99
N GLU A 729 27.40 44.79 -15.38
CA GLU A 729 28.42 43.83 -15.83
C GLU A 729 27.95 42.38 -15.64
N LYS A 730 27.24 42.07 -14.55
CA LYS A 730 26.58 40.76 -14.38
C LYS A 730 25.57 40.48 -15.49
N TRP A 731 24.76 41.46 -15.90
CA TRP A 731 23.81 41.32 -17.01
C TRP A 731 24.51 41.12 -18.37
N LYS A 732 25.55 41.90 -18.67
CA LYS A 732 26.39 41.75 -19.88
C LYS A 732 27.04 40.34 -19.93
N MET A 733 27.61 39.88 -18.81
CA MET A 733 28.13 38.52 -18.67
C MET A 733 27.04 37.43 -18.81
N ALA A 734 25.84 37.66 -18.27
CA ALA A 734 24.73 36.71 -18.31
C ALA A 734 24.21 36.51 -19.74
N LEU A 735 23.96 37.59 -20.47
CA LEU A 735 23.57 37.58 -21.89
C LEU A 735 24.64 36.87 -22.76
N HIS A 736 25.91 37.20 -22.56
CA HIS A 736 27.01 36.51 -23.24
C HIS A 736 27.09 35.02 -22.88
N GLN A 737 26.83 34.62 -21.63
CA GLN A 737 26.85 33.21 -21.22
C GLN A 737 25.69 32.41 -21.82
N VAL A 738 24.44 32.89 -21.69
CA VAL A 738 23.27 32.17 -22.23
C VAL A 738 23.34 32.02 -23.75
N ALA A 739 23.80 33.05 -24.47
CA ALA A 739 23.94 32.99 -25.92
C ALA A 739 25.06 32.04 -26.38
N ASN A 740 26.06 31.76 -25.55
CA ASN A 740 27.10 30.79 -25.86
C ASN A 740 26.77 29.35 -25.43
N LEU A 741 25.72 29.10 -24.62
CA LEU A 741 25.32 27.73 -24.24
C LEU A 741 25.00 26.83 -25.45
N SER A 742 24.68 27.42 -26.61
CA SER A 742 24.50 26.72 -27.88
C SER A 742 25.79 26.24 -28.55
N ASP A 743 26.94 26.88 -28.28
CA ASP A 743 28.20 26.67 -29.00
C ASP A 743 29.23 25.81 -28.23
N ILE A 744 29.01 25.53 -26.93
CA ILE A 744 29.99 24.80 -26.11
C ILE A 744 30.05 23.31 -26.51
N LYS A 745 31.00 22.97 -27.38
CA LYS A 745 31.49 21.59 -27.58
C LYS A 745 32.23 21.09 -26.33
N ILE A 746 31.47 20.67 -25.30
CA ILE A 746 32.03 20.06 -24.09
C ILE A 746 32.78 18.77 -24.46
N LYS A 747 34.11 18.79 -24.40
CA LYS A 747 34.95 17.58 -24.56
C LYS A 747 34.89 16.70 -23.30
N HIS A 748 33.84 15.90 -23.18
CA HIS A 748 33.89 14.64 -22.42
C HIS A 748 33.96 13.45 -23.37
N GLY A 749 34.69 12.40 -22.99
CA GLY A 749 35.00 11.24 -23.84
C GLY A 749 33.84 10.25 -23.98
N LEU A 750 32.69 10.70 -24.44
CA LEU A 750 31.51 9.89 -24.77
C LEU A 750 30.95 10.30 -26.14
N GLY A 751 30.11 9.44 -26.73
CA GLY A 751 29.55 9.64 -28.07
C GLY A 751 28.81 10.97 -28.23
N LEU A 752 29.06 11.65 -29.35
CA LEU A 752 28.57 13.00 -29.64
C LEU A 752 27.04 13.13 -29.53
N THR A 753 26.58 13.96 -28.60
CA THR A 753 25.31 14.68 -28.73
C THR A 753 25.55 16.15 -28.45
N SER A 754 25.59 16.96 -29.52
CA SER A 754 25.54 18.42 -29.40
C SER A 754 24.25 18.82 -28.67
N LEU A 755 24.30 19.88 -27.87
CA LEU A 755 23.07 20.55 -27.45
C LEU A 755 22.36 21.05 -28.71
N LYS A 756 21.09 20.66 -28.88
CA LYS A 756 20.30 21.00 -30.07
C LYS A 756 19.77 22.41 -29.89
N THR A 757 20.37 23.39 -30.57
CA THR A 757 19.95 24.79 -30.47
C THR A 757 18.56 24.98 -31.07
N PHE A 758 17.62 25.46 -30.25
CA PHE A 758 16.24 25.73 -30.67
C PHE A 758 16.12 27.16 -31.18
N VAL A 759 16.20 27.33 -32.50
CA VAL A 759 15.95 28.59 -33.21
C VAL A 759 14.66 28.46 -34.02
N LEU A 760 13.74 29.41 -33.84
CA LEU A 760 12.57 29.54 -34.70
C LEU A 760 12.96 30.31 -35.97
N SER A 761 13.06 29.61 -37.10
CA SER A 761 13.23 30.23 -38.40
C SER A 761 11.87 30.59 -39.02
N ARG A 762 11.81 31.68 -39.80
CA ARG A 762 10.59 32.23 -40.46
C ARG A 762 9.88 31.32 -41.48
N ALA A 763 10.18 30.02 -41.49
CA ALA A 763 9.64 29.02 -42.42
C ALA A 763 9.16 27.74 -41.72
N ARG A 764 8.92 27.77 -40.40
CA ARG A 764 8.34 26.65 -39.63
C ARG A 764 7.11 27.11 -38.84
N TYR A 765 6.18 26.20 -38.61
CA TYR A 765 5.03 26.45 -37.73
C TYR A 765 5.45 26.36 -36.26
N GLU A 766 4.81 27.16 -35.41
CA GLU A 766 5.15 27.24 -33.99
C GLU A 766 4.76 25.97 -33.22
N TYR A 767 3.64 25.31 -33.58
CA TYR A 767 3.18 24.09 -32.91
C TYR A 767 4.18 22.92 -33.06
N ASP A 768 4.81 22.75 -34.23
CA ASP A 768 5.84 21.72 -34.44
C ASP A 768 7.05 21.96 -33.52
N PHE A 769 7.47 23.23 -33.40
CA PHE A 769 8.61 23.64 -32.60
C PHE A 769 8.34 23.56 -31.08
N ILE A 770 7.12 23.91 -30.64
CA ILE A 770 6.64 23.66 -29.28
C ILE A 770 6.66 22.15 -28.99
N GLY A 771 6.18 21.31 -29.93
CA GLY A 771 6.24 19.86 -29.82
C GLY A 771 7.67 19.31 -29.61
N GLU A 772 8.67 19.83 -30.35
CA GLU A 772 10.07 19.44 -30.13
C GLU A 772 10.57 19.82 -28.72
N ILE A 773 10.20 21.01 -28.22
CA ILE A 773 10.58 21.48 -26.88
C ILE A 773 9.91 20.61 -25.81
N VAL A 774 8.61 20.34 -25.94
CA VAL A 774 7.84 19.51 -25.01
C VAL A 774 8.37 18.06 -24.98
N GLU A 775 8.74 17.46 -26.12
CA GLU A 775 9.38 16.12 -26.12
C GLU A 775 10.74 16.16 -25.40
N TRP A 776 11.57 17.19 -25.67
CA TRP A 776 12.87 17.33 -25.02
C TRP A 776 12.71 17.47 -23.50
N VAL A 777 11.85 18.38 -23.06
CA VAL A 777 11.55 18.67 -21.64
C VAL A 777 10.98 17.43 -20.95
N SER A 778 9.98 16.76 -21.55
CA SER A 778 9.44 15.48 -21.08
C SER A 778 10.53 14.44 -20.85
N SER A 779 11.48 14.31 -21.80
CA SER A 779 12.58 13.34 -21.71
C SER A 779 13.59 13.60 -20.58
N LYS A 780 13.59 14.79 -19.99
CA LYS A 780 14.41 15.18 -18.82
C LYS A 780 13.63 15.07 -17.50
N ILE A 781 12.35 15.42 -17.52
CA ILE A 781 11.48 15.47 -16.33
C ILE A 781 10.95 14.10 -15.95
N ASN A 782 10.39 13.38 -16.92
CA ASN A 782 9.88 12.03 -16.79
C ASN A 782 10.68 11.08 -17.71
N PRO A 783 11.92 10.72 -17.33
CA PRO A 783 12.51 9.50 -17.86
C PRO A 783 11.61 8.32 -17.45
N ALA A 784 10.85 7.81 -18.42
CA ALA A 784 10.09 6.56 -18.29
C ALA A 784 10.99 5.42 -17.80
N HIS A 785 10.40 4.26 -17.42
CA HIS A 785 11.13 3.11 -16.89
C HIS A 785 12.30 2.70 -17.81
N TYR A 786 13.49 3.22 -17.46
CA TYR A 786 14.77 3.26 -18.19
C TYR A 786 14.76 2.62 -19.60
N PRO A 787 14.45 3.38 -20.68
CA PRO A 787 14.18 2.86 -22.03
C PRO A 787 15.44 2.51 -22.84
N VAL A 788 16.49 2.04 -22.17
CA VAL A 788 17.73 1.56 -22.76
C VAL A 788 17.49 0.23 -23.48
N GLY A 789 18.08 0.06 -24.66
CA GLY A 789 17.75 -1.00 -25.61
C GLY A 789 16.33 -0.99 -26.18
N LEU A 790 15.44 -0.07 -25.77
CA LEU A 790 14.03 -0.04 -26.23
C LEU A 790 13.78 0.92 -27.39
N ARG A 791 14.55 2.02 -27.55
CA ARG A 791 14.30 3.01 -28.61
C ARG A 791 14.30 2.40 -30.03
N SER A 792 15.22 1.48 -30.33
CA SER A 792 15.26 0.72 -31.60
C SER A 792 14.09 -0.27 -31.71
N LYS A 793 13.89 -1.12 -30.70
CA LYS A 793 12.84 -2.14 -30.66
C LYS A 793 11.43 -1.54 -30.82
N VAL A 794 11.18 -0.37 -30.23
CA VAL A 794 9.92 0.39 -30.40
C VAL A 794 9.74 0.88 -31.85
N LEU A 795 10.81 1.31 -32.53
CA LEU A 795 10.75 1.71 -33.94
C LEU A 795 10.53 0.50 -34.88
N GLU A 796 11.12 -0.65 -34.57
CA GLU A 796 10.87 -1.91 -35.27
C GLU A 796 9.41 -2.36 -35.13
N VAL A 797 8.88 -2.35 -33.90
CA VAL A 797 7.47 -2.68 -33.63
C VAL A 797 6.51 -1.69 -34.28
N ARG A 798 6.78 -0.37 -34.26
CA ARG A 798 5.93 0.62 -34.99
C ARG A 798 5.92 0.39 -36.50
N LYS A 799 7.02 -0.08 -37.10
CA LYS A 799 7.04 -0.50 -38.52
C LYS A 799 6.18 -1.76 -38.74
N LEU A 800 6.30 -2.78 -37.90
CA LEU A 800 5.51 -4.02 -38.01
C LEU A 800 4.00 -3.83 -37.78
N LEU A 801 3.58 -2.72 -37.17
CA LEU A 801 2.18 -2.33 -36.98
C LEU A 801 1.61 -1.47 -38.13
N ASP A 802 2.42 -1.10 -39.14
CA ASP A 802 2.07 -0.13 -40.19
C ASP A 802 1.40 1.14 -39.62
N VAL A 803 2.07 1.75 -38.64
CA VAL A 803 1.61 3.00 -38.00
C VAL A 803 1.63 4.13 -39.04
N GLY A 804 0.47 4.74 -39.27
CA GLY A 804 0.26 5.71 -40.35
C GLY A 804 -0.48 5.14 -41.58
N ARG A 805 -0.86 3.85 -41.58
CA ARG A 805 -1.87 3.31 -42.49
C ARG A 805 -3.10 2.79 -41.75
N ASP A 806 -4.27 3.15 -42.26
CA ASP A 806 -5.57 2.72 -41.77
C ASP A 806 -6.24 1.65 -42.68
N ASP A 807 -5.43 0.93 -43.48
CA ASP A 807 -5.82 -0.16 -44.38
C ASP A 807 -6.17 -1.46 -43.62
N GLY A 808 -7.21 -1.39 -42.80
CA GLY A 808 -7.75 -2.53 -42.07
C GLY A 808 -7.10 -2.79 -40.70
N VAL A 809 -7.34 -3.98 -40.15
CA VAL A 809 -7.01 -4.34 -38.76
C VAL A 809 -5.68 -5.06 -38.68
N HIS A 810 -4.77 -4.53 -37.87
CA HIS A 810 -3.40 -5.03 -37.74
C HIS A 810 -3.18 -5.68 -36.37
N MET A 811 -2.90 -6.98 -36.34
CA MET A 811 -2.56 -7.73 -35.13
C MET A 811 -1.07 -8.08 -35.13
N LEU A 812 -0.37 -7.90 -33.99
CA LEU A 812 1.04 -8.22 -33.80
C LEU A 812 1.26 -9.03 -32.52
N GLY A 813 1.87 -10.20 -32.65
CA GLY A 813 2.31 -11.03 -31.52
C GLY A 813 3.75 -10.74 -31.08
N ILE A 814 3.95 -10.27 -29.86
CA ILE A 814 5.26 -10.04 -29.24
C ILE A 814 5.62 -11.24 -28.36
N HIS A 815 6.62 -12.03 -28.74
CA HIS A 815 7.00 -13.27 -28.05
C HIS A 815 8.47 -13.33 -27.60
N GLY A 816 8.83 -14.37 -26.85
CA GLY A 816 10.18 -14.61 -26.31
C GLY A 816 10.16 -15.06 -24.85
N ILE A 817 11.34 -15.26 -24.25
CA ILE A 817 11.55 -15.72 -22.87
C ILE A 817 10.83 -14.79 -21.86
N ASP A 818 10.44 -15.30 -20.69
CA ASP A 818 10.00 -14.45 -19.57
C ASP A 818 11.17 -13.65 -18.97
N GLY A 819 10.85 -12.52 -18.31
CA GLY A 819 11.85 -11.56 -17.83
C GLY A 819 12.57 -10.73 -18.92
N VAL A 820 12.44 -11.07 -20.21
CA VAL A 820 13.13 -10.38 -21.33
C VAL A 820 12.59 -8.98 -21.64
N GLY A 821 11.45 -8.59 -21.06
CA GLY A 821 10.88 -7.23 -21.17
C GLY A 821 9.70 -7.06 -22.14
N LYS A 822 9.05 -8.15 -22.59
CA LYS A 822 7.88 -8.12 -23.51
C LYS A 822 6.83 -7.07 -23.13
N SER A 823 6.35 -7.13 -21.89
CA SER A 823 5.36 -6.22 -21.30
C SER A 823 5.82 -4.77 -21.22
N THR A 824 7.13 -4.53 -21.04
CA THR A 824 7.72 -3.19 -21.03
C THR A 824 7.74 -2.62 -22.45
N LEU A 825 8.19 -3.41 -23.44
CA LEU A 825 8.18 -3.01 -24.85
C LEU A 825 6.75 -2.71 -25.34
N ALA A 826 5.79 -3.59 -25.04
CA ALA A 826 4.39 -3.39 -25.43
C ALA A 826 3.77 -2.13 -24.78
N ARG A 827 4.14 -1.80 -23.54
CA ARG A 827 3.67 -0.57 -22.86
C ARG A 827 4.35 0.69 -23.40
N GLU A 828 5.66 0.65 -23.70
CA GLU A 828 6.35 1.77 -24.36
C GLU A 828 5.84 2.03 -25.79
N VAL A 829 5.46 0.98 -26.52
CA VAL A 829 4.78 1.10 -27.80
C VAL A 829 3.39 1.71 -27.62
N TYR A 830 2.56 1.15 -26.71
CA TYR A 830 1.22 1.67 -26.42
C TYR A 830 1.22 3.15 -26.05
N ASN A 831 2.05 3.55 -25.08
CA ASN A 831 2.16 4.93 -24.61
C ASN A 831 2.48 5.91 -25.75
N LYS A 832 3.25 5.49 -26.75
CA LYS A 832 3.60 6.31 -27.92
C LYS A 832 2.60 6.23 -29.07
N LEU A 833 1.65 5.30 -29.04
CA LEU A 833 0.59 5.17 -30.04
C LEU A 833 -0.73 5.84 -29.60
N ILE A 834 -0.89 6.18 -28.31
CA ILE A 834 -2.08 6.91 -27.81
C ILE A 834 -2.29 8.25 -28.55
N SER A 835 -1.21 8.92 -28.97
CA SER A 835 -1.24 10.14 -29.78
C SER A 835 -1.83 9.98 -31.18
N ASP A 836 -1.87 8.75 -31.72
CA ASP A 836 -2.00 8.53 -33.16
C ASP A 836 -3.48 8.39 -33.61
N HIS A 837 -4.38 9.12 -32.94
CA HIS A 837 -5.80 9.29 -33.25
C HIS A 837 -6.59 7.96 -33.31
N PHE A 838 -6.91 7.41 -32.13
CA PHE A 838 -7.74 6.21 -31.93
C PHE A 838 -9.05 6.54 -31.19
N ASP A 839 -10.17 5.93 -31.60
CA ASP A 839 -11.52 6.12 -31.01
C ASP A 839 -11.70 5.45 -29.63
N ALA A 840 -10.76 4.58 -29.26
CA ALA A 840 -10.62 3.97 -27.95
C ALA A 840 -9.23 3.33 -27.80
N SER A 841 -8.70 3.29 -26.58
CA SER A 841 -7.48 2.54 -26.25
C SER A 841 -7.66 1.68 -24.99
N CYS A 842 -7.09 0.48 -24.98
CA CYS A 842 -7.19 -0.43 -23.84
C CYS A 842 -5.95 -1.31 -23.64
N PHE A 843 -5.24 -1.11 -22.52
CA PHE A 843 -4.22 -2.02 -22.02
C PHE A 843 -4.80 -2.95 -20.95
N ILE A 844 -4.62 -4.27 -21.12
CA ILE A 844 -5.02 -5.32 -20.17
C ILE A 844 -3.76 -6.05 -19.67
N GLU A 845 -3.26 -5.64 -18.50
CA GLU A 845 -2.11 -6.26 -17.82
C GLU A 845 -2.44 -7.68 -17.33
N ASN A 846 -1.47 -8.61 -17.36
CA ASN A 846 -1.51 -9.94 -16.74
C ASN A 846 -2.77 -10.79 -17.06
N VAL A 847 -3.02 -11.07 -18.34
CA VAL A 847 -4.17 -11.86 -18.82
C VAL A 847 -4.16 -13.29 -18.26
N ARG A 848 -2.99 -13.95 -18.22
CA ARG A 848 -2.74 -15.25 -17.57
C ARG A 848 -3.21 -15.28 -16.12
N GLU A 849 -2.78 -14.31 -15.31
CA GLU A 849 -3.09 -14.22 -13.88
C GLU A 849 -4.59 -13.93 -13.66
N LYS A 850 -5.13 -12.93 -14.36
CA LYS A 850 -6.52 -12.49 -14.19
C LYS A 850 -7.53 -13.54 -14.64
N SER A 851 -7.29 -14.24 -15.76
CA SER A 851 -8.18 -15.31 -16.22
C SER A 851 -8.18 -16.50 -15.26
N LYS A 852 -7.04 -16.87 -14.67
CA LYS A 852 -6.95 -17.94 -13.67
C LYS A 852 -7.61 -17.57 -12.33
N LYS A 853 -7.54 -16.29 -11.91
CA LYS A 853 -8.09 -15.83 -10.64
C LYS A 853 -9.57 -15.40 -10.68
N HIS A 854 -10.05 -14.87 -11.81
CA HIS A 854 -11.37 -14.24 -11.93
C HIS A 854 -12.19 -14.70 -13.14
N GLY A 855 -11.68 -15.68 -13.92
CA GLY A 855 -12.35 -16.19 -15.12
C GLY A 855 -12.28 -15.25 -16.33
N LEU A 856 -12.74 -15.73 -17.49
CA LEU A 856 -12.69 -14.98 -18.75
C LEU A 856 -13.68 -13.81 -18.80
N HIS A 857 -14.83 -13.93 -18.12
CA HIS A 857 -15.85 -12.87 -18.07
C HIS A 857 -15.32 -11.58 -17.42
N HIS A 858 -14.40 -11.69 -16.45
CA HIS A 858 -13.76 -10.52 -15.84
C HIS A 858 -12.91 -9.73 -16.84
N LEU A 859 -12.23 -10.41 -17.77
CA LEU A 859 -11.47 -9.75 -18.85
C LEU A 859 -12.40 -9.04 -19.84
N GLN A 860 -13.54 -9.66 -20.16
CA GLN A 860 -14.57 -9.05 -21.00
C GLN A 860 -15.16 -7.78 -20.36
N ASN A 861 -15.47 -7.81 -19.06
CA ASN A 861 -15.94 -6.62 -18.35
C ASN A 861 -14.90 -5.48 -18.29
N ILE A 862 -13.60 -5.81 -18.13
CA ILE A 862 -12.51 -4.81 -18.22
C ILE A 862 -12.46 -4.19 -19.62
N LEU A 863 -12.64 -4.99 -20.67
CA LEU A 863 -12.61 -4.50 -22.05
C LEU A 863 -13.83 -3.59 -22.36
N LEU A 864 -15.03 -4.02 -21.97
CA LEU A 864 -16.28 -3.27 -22.17
C LEU A 864 -16.23 -1.91 -21.47
N SER A 865 -15.90 -1.89 -20.17
CA SER A 865 -15.84 -0.64 -19.39
C SER A 865 -14.79 0.34 -19.94
N LYS A 866 -13.61 -0.13 -20.37
CA LYS A 866 -12.56 0.73 -20.93
C LYS A 866 -12.82 1.25 -22.36
N ILE A 867 -13.55 0.51 -23.20
CA ILE A 867 -13.77 0.90 -24.62
C ILE A 867 -15.14 1.57 -24.84
N LEU A 868 -16.13 1.26 -23.99
CA LEU A 868 -17.51 1.74 -24.13
C LEU A 868 -17.92 2.72 -23.02
N GLY A 869 -17.19 2.80 -21.91
CA GLY A 869 -17.48 3.71 -20.79
C GLY A 869 -18.68 3.30 -19.90
N GLU A 870 -19.46 2.32 -20.34
CA GLU A 870 -20.62 1.80 -19.60
C GLU A 870 -20.17 1.01 -18.36
N LYS A 871 -20.69 1.42 -17.19
CA LYS A 871 -20.71 0.62 -15.97
C LYS A 871 -21.95 -0.28 -15.97
N ASP A 872 -21.86 -1.41 -15.28
CA ASP A 872 -22.98 -2.30 -14.92
C ASP A 872 -23.79 -2.93 -16.07
N ILE A 873 -23.10 -3.48 -17.09
CA ILE A 873 -23.74 -4.38 -18.06
C ILE A 873 -23.90 -5.79 -17.48
N ASN A 874 -25.08 -6.09 -16.93
CA ASN A 874 -25.39 -7.37 -16.29
C ASN A 874 -25.74 -8.46 -17.34
N LEU A 875 -24.71 -9.15 -17.87
CA LEU A 875 -24.85 -10.13 -18.95
C LEU A 875 -24.76 -11.58 -18.45
N THR A 876 -25.71 -12.41 -18.86
CA THR A 876 -25.90 -13.79 -18.36
C THR A 876 -25.23 -14.88 -19.19
N SER A 877 -24.56 -14.55 -20.31
CA SER A 877 -23.74 -15.53 -21.04
C SER A 877 -22.61 -14.89 -21.87
N ALA A 878 -21.45 -15.55 -21.89
CA ALA A 878 -20.29 -15.12 -22.69
C ALA A 878 -20.58 -15.07 -24.20
N GLN A 879 -21.51 -15.90 -24.69
CA GLN A 879 -21.91 -15.91 -26.10
C GLN A 879 -22.67 -14.63 -26.48
N GLN A 880 -23.51 -14.10 -25.58
CA GLN A 880 -24.18 -12.81 -25.77
C GLN A 880 -23.17 -11.66 -25.76
N VAL A 881 -22.26 -11.61 -24.78
CA VAL A 881 -21.16 -10.62 -24.70
C VAL A 881 -20.41 -10.54 -26.03
N ILE A 882 -19.94 -11.69 -26.53
CA ILE A 882 -19.21 -11.82 -27.79
C ILE A 882 -20.07 -11.34 -28.97
N SER A 883 -21.35 -11.68 -29.04
CA SER A 883 -22.24 -11.26 -30.13
C SER A 883 -22.53 -9.75 -30.15
N MET A 884 -22.61 -9.10 -28.98
CA MET A 884 -22.85 -7.66 -28.85
C MET A 884 -21.59 -6.86 -29.19
N MET A 885 -20.41 -7.32 -28.75
CA MET A 885 -19.11 -6.79 -29.16
C MET A 885 -18.93 -6.84 -30.69
N GLN A 886 -19.26 -8.00 -31.30
CA GLN A 886 -19.17 -8.21 -32.75
C GLN A 886 -20.09 -7.29 -33.55
N ARG A 887 -21.39 -7.25 -33.25
CA ARG A 887 -22.39 -6.75 -34.22
C ARG A 887 -22.59 -5.24 -34.27
N HIS A 888 -22.22 -4.49 -33.22
CA HIS A 888 -22.71 -3.12 -33.08
C HIS A 888 -21.70 -2.04 -32.66
N ARG A 889 -20.53 -2.37 -32.06
CA ARG A 889 -19.71 -1.32 -31.39
C ARG A 889 -18.20 -1.35 -31.60
N LEU A 890 -17.58 -2.49 -31.92
CA LEU A 890 -16.13 -2.53 -32.22
C LEU A 890 -15.81 -2.41 -33.72
N GLN A 891 -16.67 -2.94 -34.60
CA GLN A 891 -16.48 -2.94 -36.06
C GLN A 891 -16.48 -1.54 -36.70
N GLN A 892 -16.92 -0.51 -35.98
CA GLN A 892 -16.99 0.88 -36.45
C GLN A 892 -15.99 1.81 -35.76
N LYS A 893 -15.14 1.29 -34.86
CA LYS A 893 -14.12 2.07 -34.13
C LYS A 893 -12.71 1.67 -34.52
N LYS A 894 -11.82 2.65 -34.64
CA LYS A 894 -10.36 2.52 -34.72
C LYS A 894 -9.79 2.35 -33.31
N VAL A 895 -9.48 1.12 -32.91
CA VAL A 895 -9.11 0.74 -31.54
C VAL A 895 -7.61 0.42 -31.42
N LEU A 896 -6.97 0.91 -30.35
CA LEU A 896 -5.63 0.50 -29.93
C LEU A 896 -5.71 -0.44 -28.72
N MET A 897 -5.37 -1.72 -28.88
CA MET A 897 -5.46 -2.71 -27.78
C MET A 897 -4.13 -3.39 -27.47
N VAL A 898 -3.86 -3.64 -26.18
CA VAL A 898 -2.78 -4.52 -25.74
C VAL A 898 -3.29 -5.58 -24.76
N LEU A 899 -3.04 -6.84 -25.08
CA LEU A 899 -3.18 -7.98 -24.16
C LEU A 899 -1.80 -8.41 -23.70
N ASP A 900 -1.54 -8.37 -22.39
CA ASP A 900 -0.23 -8.64 -21.81
C ASP A 900 -0.22 -9.96 -21.03
N ASP A 901 0.75 -10.82 -21.33
CA ASP A 901 0.90 -12.19 -20.83
C ASP A 901 -0.32 -13.08 -21.09
N VAL A 902 -0.48 -13.52 -22.33
CA VAL A 902 -1.50 -14.50 -22.77
C VAL A 902 -0.88 -15.90 -22.85
N ASP A 903 -1.51 -16.92 -22.25
CA ASP A 903 -1.02 -18.31 -22.24
C ASP A 903 -2.01 -19.35 -22.79
N ARG A 904 -3.24 -18.97 -23.16
CA ARG A 904 -4.28 -19.90 -23.64
C ARG A 904 -5.13 -19.31 -24.78
N PRO A 905 -5.51 -20.09 -25.81
CA PRO A 905 -6.27 -19.57 -26.94
C PRO A 905 -7.69 -19.12 -26.56
N GLU A 906 -8.29 -19.70 -25.52
CA GLU A 906 -9.59 -19.24 -24.99
C GLU A 906 -9.55 -17.77 -24.51
N GLN A 907 -8.40 -17.26 -24.06
CA GLN A 907 -8.24 -15.86 -23.67
C GLN A 907 -8.35 -14.93 -24.89
N LEU A 908 -7.74 -15.31 -26.02
CA LEU A 908 -7.85 -14.55 -27.28
C LEU A 908 -9.27 -14.61 -27.85
N GLN A 909 -9.90 -15.79 -27.81
CA GLN A 909 -11.29 -15.98 -28.27
C GLN A 909 -12.30 -15.15 -27.46
N ALA A 910 -12.10 -15.02 -26.14
CA ALA A 910 -12.97 -14.25 -25.28
C ALA A 910 -12.82 -12.73 -25.42
N VAL A 911 -11.61 -12.23 -25.73
CA VAL A 911 -11.27 -10.79 -25.62
C VAL A 911 -11.03 -10.11 -26.97
N THR A 912 -10.26 -10.72 -27.87
CA THR A 912 -9.91 -10.13 -29.18
C THR A 912 -10.64 -10.73 -30.37
N GLY A 913 -11.08 -11.98 -30.30
CA GLY A 913 -11.86 -12.61 -31.36
C GLY A 913 -11.12 -12.66 -32.70
N LYS A 914 -11.82 -12.50 -33.83
CA LYS A 914 -11.19 -12.42 -35.16
C LYS A 914 -10.90 -10.96 -35.54
N PRO A 915 -9.94 -10.67 -36.44
CA PRO A 915 -9.67 -9.30 -36.92
C PRO A 915 -10.92 -8.53 -37.35
N ALA A 916 -11.90 -9.22 -37.95
CA ALA A 916 -13.21 -8.67 -38.33
C ALA A 916 -14.11 -8.22 -37.16
N TRP A 917 -13.64 -8.20 -35.91
CA TRP A 917 -14.34 -7.57 -34.78
C TRP A 917 -14.06 -6.06 -34.70
N PHE A 918 -12.98 -5.56 -35.31
CA PHE A 918 -12.52 -4.17 -35.17
C PHE A 918 -12.70 -3.36 -36.46
N GLY A 919 -12.80 -2.03 -36.33
CA GLY A 919 -12.85 -1.12 -37.48
C GLY A 919 -11.49 -0.92 -38.15
N PRO A 920 -11.45 -0.41 -39.40
CA PRO A 920 -10.21 -0.10 -40.11
C PRO A 920 -9.26 0.80 -39.30
N GLY A 921 -7.95 0.61 -39.48
CA GLY A 921 -6.90 1.30 -38.72
C GLY A 921 -6.67 0.80 -37.29
N SER A 922 -7.51 -0.10 -36.77
CA SER A 922 -7.31 -0.70 -35.44
C SER A 922 -6.00 -1.49 -35.36
N LYS A 923 -5.27 -1.31 -34.25
CA LYS A 923 -3.96 -1.93 -33.98
C LYS A 923 -4.05 -2.73 -32.67
N VAL A 924 -3.73 -4.02 -32.71
CA VAL A 924 -3.80 -4.95 -31.56
C VAL A 924 -2.43 -5.58 -31.32
N ILE A 925 -1.95 -5.51 -30.08
CA ILE A 925 -0.68 -6.08 -29.64
C ILE A 925 -0.98 -7.18 -28.62
N ILE A 926 -0.38 -8.36 -28.78
CA ILE A 926 -0.52 -9.49 -27.86
C ILE A 926 0.88 -9.87 -27.38
N THR A 927 1.13 -9.89 -26.06
CA THR A 927 2.39 -10.43 -25.50
C THR A 927 2.18 -11.85 -24.98
N THR A 928 3.13 -12.74 -25.27
CA THR A 928 3.09 -14.14 -24.82
C THR A 928 4.51 -14.72 -24.72
N GLN A 929 4.66 -15.86 -24.04
CA GLN A 929 5.87 -16.68 -24.17
C GLN A 929 5.79 -17.63 -25.37
N ASP A 930 4.58 -18.04 -25.76
CA ASP A 930 4.33 -19.19 -26.61
C ASP A 930 4.09 -18.80 -28.08
N LYS A 931 4.97 -19.26 -28.98
CA LYS A 931 4.85 -18.92 -30.40
C LYS A 931 3.74 -19.70 -31.11
N GLN A 932 3.42 -20.92 -30.67
CA GLN A 932 2.32 -21.72 -31.25
C GLN A 932 0.97 -21.07 -30.98
N LEU A 933 0.79 -20.43 -29.82
CA LEU A 933 -0.41 -19.64 -29.52
C LEU A 933 -0.73 -18.64 -30.63
N LEU A 934 0.26 -17.86 -31.07
CA LEU A 934 0.10 -16.83 -32.11
C LEU A 934 -0.23 -17.46 -33.47
N THR A 935 0.51 -18.52 -33.85
CA THR A 935 0.30 -19.25 -35.11
C THR A 935 -1.05 -19.95 -35.16
N SER A 936 -1.52 -20.53 -34.04
CA SER A 936 -2.84 -21.18 -33.93
C SER A 936 -4.02 -20.22 -34.11
N TYR A 937 -3.75 -18.92 -34.07
CA TYR A 937 -4.72 -17.84 -34.11
C TYR A 937 -4.58 -16.94 -35.35
N ASP A 938 -3.82 -17.39 -36.36
CA ASP A 938 -3.60 -16.69 -37.65
C ASP A 938 -2.88 -15.32 -37.50
N ILE A 939 -2.13 -15.13 -36.41
CA ILE A 939 -1.35 -13.90 -36.15
C ILE A 939 -0.01 -14.00 -36.90
N ASN A 940 -0.07 -13.80 -38.21
CA ASN A 940 1.08 -13.94 -39.13
C ASN A 940 2.18 -12.87 -38.95
N ARG A 941 1.92 -11.79 -38.19
CA ARG A 941 2.92 -10.78 -37.83
C ARG A 941 3.40 -11.04 -36.40
N THR A 942 4.68 -11.37 -36.24
CA THR A 942 5.29 -11.65 -34.92
C THR A 942 6.61 -10.92 -34.73
N TYR A 943 6.89 -10.46 -33.51
CA TYR A 943 8.16 -9.86 -33.11
C TYR A 943 8.77 -10.61 -31.92
N GLU A 944 9.99 -11.13 -32.10
CA GLU A 944 10.74 -11.82 -31.05
C GLU A 944 11.55 -10.82 -30.22
N VAL A 945 11.24 -10.70 -28.94
CA VAL A 945 11.96 -9.81 -28.01
C VAL A 945 13.27 -10.45 -27.59
N LYS A 946 14.32 -10.19 -28.37
CA LYS A 946 15.69 -10.55 -28.00
C LYS A 946 16.13 -9.81 -26.74
N LYS A 947 17.10 -10.40 -26.02
CA LYS A 947 17.74 -9.87 -24.81
C LYS A 947 18.31 -8.45 -25.01
N LEU A 948 18.80 -7.84 -23.92
CA LEU A 948 19.66 -6.66 -24.06
C LEU A 948 21.03 -7.09 -24.61
N ASN A 949 21.70 -6.20 -25.35
CA ASN A 949 23.14 -6.35 -25.59
C ASN A 949 23.91 -6.00 -24.31
N LYS A 950 25.23 -6.24 -24.29
CA LYS A 950 26.05 -6.03 -23.09
C LYS A 950 26.04 -4.57 -22.62
N ASP A 951 26.05 -3.60 -23.54
CA ASP A 951 26.08 -2.18 -23.20
C ASP A 951 24.74 -1.70 -22.62
N ASP A 952 23.62 -2.11 -23.21
CA ASP A 952 22.27 -1.84 -22.71
C ASP A 952 22.03 -2.51 -21.34
N ALA A 953 22.49 -3.75 -21.17
CA ALA A 953 22.41 -4.47 -19.90
C ALA A 953 23.25 -3.80 -18.80
N LEU A 954 24.47 -3.38 -19.15
CA LEU A 954 25.40 -2.68 -18.26
C LEU A 954 24.86 -1.29 -17.87
N GLN A 955 24.26 -0.57 -18.81
CA GLN A 955 23.57 0.70 -18.55
C GLN A 955 22.38 0.51 -17.61
N LEU A 956 21.51 -0.48 -17.87
CA LEU A 956 20.36 -0.79 -16.99
C LEU A 956 20.82 -1.13 -15.57
N LEU A 957 21.86 -1.96 -15.45
CA LEU A 957 22.45 -2.32 -14.16
C LEU A 957 23.04 -1.10 -13.43
N LYS A 958 23.86 -0.29 -14.11
CA LYS A 958 24.45 0.95 -13.56
C LYS A 958 23.36 1.91 -13.06
N TRP A 959 22.30 2.12 -13.85
CA TRP A 959 21.17 2.97 -13.47
C TRP A 959 20.43 2.46 -12.24
N LYS A 960 20.11 1.16 -12.19
CA LYS A 960 19.34 0.56 -11.08
C LYS A 960 20.17 0.42 -9.79
N ALA A 961 21.48 0.17 -9.91
CA ALA A 961 22.38 -0.08 -8.77
C ALA A 961 22.98 1.20 -8.15
N PHE A 962 23.02 2.32 -8.89
CA PHE A 962 23.59 3.58 -8.39
C PHE A 962 22.65 4.80 -8.47
N LYS A 963 21.56 4.74 -9.26
CA LYS A 963 20.61 5.87 -9.50
C LYS A 963 21.25 7.17 -10.03
N MET A 964 22.50 7.12 -10.50
CA MET A 964 23.28 8.26 -11.01
C MET A 964 24.11 7.85 -12.22
N HIS A 965 24.53 8.83 -13.03
CA HIS A 965 25.38 8.60 -14.22
C HIS A 965 26.89 8.46 -13.92
N TYR A 966 27.31 8.66 -12.68
CA TYR A 966 28.72 8.58 -12.25
C TYR A 966 28.86 7.54 -11.14
N PHE A 967 29.87 6.67 -11.25
CA PHE A 967 30.16 5.58 -10.31
C PHE A 967 31.67 5.32 -10.27
N ASP A 968 32.13 4.62 -9.24
CA ASP A 968 33.55 4.30 -9.04
C ASP A 968 34.01 3.17 -10.00
N PRO A 969 35.10 3.35 -10.79
CA PRO A 969 35.60 2.34 -11.72
C PRO A 969 35.89 0.97 -11.09
N ARG A 970 36.13 0.88 -9.78
CA ARG A 970 36.35 -0.39 -9.05
C ARG A 970 35.14 -1.33 -9.05
N TYR A 971 33.96 -0.87 -9.46
CA TYR A 971 32.80 -1.72 -9.69
C TYR A 971 32.70 -2.27 -11.13
N GLU A 972 33.51 -1.81 -12.09
CA GLU A 972 33.34 -2.18 -13.51
C GLU A 972 33.54 -3.68 -13.78
N GLU A 973 34.53 -4.32 -13.14
CA GLU A 973 34.73 -5.78 -13.14
C GLU A 973 33.46 -6.50 -12.65
N LEU A 974 32.92 -6.05 -11.51
CA LEU A 974 31.75 -6.64 -10.85
C LEU A 974 30.45 -6.41 -11.61
N LEU A 975 30.30 -5.27 -12.29
CA LEU A 975 29.16 -4.96 -13.14
C LEU A 975 29.17 -5.84 -14.39
N ASN A 976 30.33 -6.10 -14.99
CA ASN A 976 30.47 -7.02 -16.12
C ASN A 976 30.20 -8.48 -15.70
N HIS A 977 30.69 -8.90 -14.53
CA HIS A 977 30.34 -10.18 -13.92
C HIS A 977 28.82 -10.30 -13.68
N ALA A 978 28.20 -9.27 -13.11
CA ALA A 978 26.75 -9.21 -12.88
C ALA A 978 25.90 -9.23 -14.17
N VAL A 979 26.34 -8.57 -15.24
CA VAL A 979 25.66 -8.62 -16.56
C VAL A 979 25.73 -10.02 -17.17
N THR A 980 26.84 -10.73 -16.94
CA THR A 980 27.04 -12.12 -17.36
C THR A 980 26.17 -13.06 -16.52
N TYR A 981 26.18 -12.91 -15.19
CA TYR A 981 25.35 -13.66 -14.25
C TYR A 981 23.85 -13.41 -14.42
N ALA A 982 23.44 -12.21 -14.83
CA ALA A 982 22.05 -11.92 -15.23
C ALA A 982 21.71 -12.41 -16.65
N SER A 983 22.72 -12.85 -17.40
CA SER A 983 22.66 -13.23 -18.81
C SER A 983 21.88 -12.23 -19.69
N SER A 984 22.06 -10.94 -19.40
CA SER A 984 21.42 -9.79 -20.07
C SER A 984 19.88 -9.80 -20.12
N LEU A 985 19.22 -10.45 -19.15
CA LEU A 985 17.77 -10.38 -18.94
C LEU A 985 17.41 -9.16 -18.07
N PRO A 986 16.55 -8.22 -18.54
CA PRO A 986 16.15 -7.02 -17.78
C PRO A 986 15.66 -7.30 -16.36
N LEU A 987 14.77 -8.29 -16.18
CA LEU A 987 14.19 -8.57 -14.87
C LEU A 987 15.25 -9.04 -13.85
N THR A 988 16.15 -9.94 -14.27
CA THR A 988 17.26 -10.42 -13.43
C THR A 988 18.23 -9.29 -13.07
N LEU A 989 18.54 -8.41 -14.03
CA LEU A 989 19.36 -7.20 -13.80
C LEU A 989 18.71 -6.26 -12.78
N GLU A 990 17.38 -6.05 -12.82
CA GLU A 990 16.68 -5.22 -11.83
C GLU A 990 16.74 -5.81 -10.41
N ILE A 991 16.55 -7.12 -10.26
CA ILE A 991 16.58 -7.76 -8.93
C ILE A 991 18.00 -7.75 -8.36
N LEU A 992 19.01 -8.14 -9.16
CA LEU A 992 20.43 -8.05 -8.75
C LEU A 992 20.81 -6.63 -8.35
N ALA A 993 20.44 -5.62 -9.14
CA ALA A 993 20.68 -4.21 -8.80
C ALA A 993 20.04 -3.80 -7.47
N SER A 994 18.82 -4.25 -7.18
CA SER A 994 18.16 -3.96 -5.90
C SER A 994 18.89 -4.59 -4.70
N ASN A 995 19.45 -5.79 -4.86
CA ASN A 995 20.23 -6.49 -3.83
C ASN A 995 21.67 -5.96 -3.66
N LEU A 996 22.17 -5.17 -4.61
CA LEU A 996 23.55 -4.65 -4.66
C LEU A 996 23.65 -3.14 -4.39
N PHE A 997 22.55 -2.39 -4.57
CA PHE A 997 22.51 -0.94 -4.36
C PHE A 997 23.01 -0.53 -2.97
N GLY A 998 23.88 0.49 -2.93
CA GLY A 998 24.34 1.10 -1.68
C GLY A 998 25.27 0.23 -0.82
N LYS A 999 25.68 -0.96 -1.29
CA LYS A 999 26.73 -1.82 -0.73
C LYS A 999 28.11 -1.49 -1.32
N SER A 1000 29.18 -1.82 -0.59
CA SER A 1000 30.58 -1.66 -1.03
C SER A 1000 31.09 -2.79 -1.95
N VAL A 1001 32.21 -2.55 -2.64
CA VAL A 1001 32.92 -3.55 -3.48
C VAL A 1001 33.14 -4.89 -2.76
N LYS A 1002 33.45 -4.88 -1.46
CA LYS A 1002 33.66 -6.11 -0.66
C LYS A 1002 32.34 -6.86 -0.43
N GLU A 1003 31.28 -6.13 -0.10
CA GLU A 1003 29.93 -6.69 0.10
C GLU A 1003 29.32 -7.18 -1.21
N TRP A 1004 29.64 -6.56 -2.36
CA TRP A 1004 29.29 -7.09 -3.68
C TRP A 1004 29.96 -8.45 -3.90
N LYS A 1005 31.28 -8.57 -3.70
CA LYS A 1005 32.00 -9.86 -3.84
C LYS A 1005 31.42 -10.95 -2.92
N SER A 1006 31.08 -10.63 -1.66
CA SER A 1006 30.40 -11.61 -0.79
C SER A 1006 28.95 -11.91 -1.19
N THR A 1007 28.22 -10.93 -1.75
CA THR A 1007 26.85 -11.15 -2.26
C THR A 1007 26.84 -12.06 -3.49
N PHE A 1008 27.83 -11.95 -4.40
CA PHE A 1008 27.99 -12.91 -5.51
C PHE A 1008 28.32 -14.32 -5.00
N HIS A 1009 29.27 -14.49 -4.09
CA HIS A 1009 29.54 -15.79 -3.46
C HIS A 1009 28.35 -16.39 -2.69
N GLN A 1010 27.36 -15.58 -2.31
CA GLN A 1010 26.08 -16.07 -1.78
C GLN A 1010 25.11 -16.48 -2.90
N PHE A 1011 24.96 -15.70 -3.98
CA PHE A 1011 24.15 -16.09 -5.15
C PHE A 1011 24.69 -17.34 -5.87
N GLU A 1012 26.01 -17.52 -5.89
CA GLU A 1012 26.69 -18.73 -6.39
C GLU A 1012 26.38 -19.98 -5.55
N ARG A 1013 25.98 -19.83 -4.27
CA ARG A 1013 25.86 -20.95 -3.30
C ARG A 1013 24.48 -21.15 -2.68
N SER A 1014 23.56 -20.20 -2.84
CA SER A 1014 22.21 -20.24 -2.27
C SER A 1014 21.20 -20.77 -3.30
N PRO A 1015 20.24 -21.64 -2.90
CA PRO A 1015 19.14 -22.06 -3.77
C PRO A 1015 18.18 -20.89 -4.04
N ASN A 1016 17.80 -20.16 -2.99
CA ASN A 1016 16.83 -19.05 -3.02
C ASN A 1016 17.37 -17.83 -3.79
N ASN A 1017 17.39 -17.91 -5.12
CA ASN A 1017 18.01 -16.94 -6.01
C ASN A 1017 16.95 -16.08 -6.73
N PRO A 1018 17.23 -14.81 -7.05
CA PRO A 1018 16.45 -14.01 -8.00
C PRO A 1018 16.07 -14.73 -9.32
N ILE A 1019 16.92 -15.64 -9.80
CA ILE A 1019 16.69 -16.46 -11.00
C ILE A 1019 15.67 -17.58 -10.72
N GLU A 1020 15.75 -18.21 -9.54
CA GLU A 1020 14.90 -19.33 -9.12
C GLU A 1020 13.41 -18.95 -9.17
N MET A 1021 13.02 -17.75 -8.69
CA MET A 1021 11.63 -17.29 -8.74
C MET A 1021 11.06 -17.15 -10.17
N ILE A 1022 11.90 -17.00 -11.19
CA ILE A 1022 11.46 -16.98 -12.60
C ILE A 1022 11.40 -18.41 -13.14
N LEU A 1023 12.38 -19.25 -12.79
CA LEU A 1023 12.47 -20.62 -13.28
C LEU A 1023 11.43 -21.56 -12.67
N ILE A 1024 11.05 -21.39 -11.39
CA ILE A 1024 9.94 -22.13 -10.77
C ILE A 1024 8.64 -21.90 -11.55
N VAL A 1025 8.30 -20.63 -11.84
CA VAL A 1025 7.07 -20.28 -12.57
C VAL A 1025 7.06 -20.83 -14.00
N ILE A 1026 8.23 -20.90 -14.65
CA ILE A 1026 8.40 -21.53 -15.96
C ILE A 1026 8.23 -23.05 -15.85
N PHE A 1027 8.89 -23.70 -14.89
CA PHE A 1027 8.90 -25.15 -14.72
C PHE A 1027 7.51 -25.67 -14.32
N ASP A 1028 6.80 -24.98 -13.43
CA ASP A 1028 5.42 -25.29 -13.05
C ASP A 1028 4.40 -25.08 -14.19
N SER A 1029 4.76 -24.35 -15.25
CA SER A 1029 3.91 -24.21 -16.43
C SER A 1029 3.97 -25.41 -17.40
N LEU A 1030 4.95 -26.32 -17.20
CA LEU A 1030 5.13 -27.54 -18.00
C LEU A 1030 4.36 -28.72 -17.40
N LYS A 1031 3.90 -29.64 -18.25
CA LYS A 1031 3.33 -30.92 -17.79
C LYS A 1031 4.44 -31.85 -17.31
N GLU A 1032 4.13 -32.82 -16.46
CA GLU A 1032 5.14 -33.74 -15.86
C GLU A 1032 6.05 -34.47 -16.87
N LYS A 1033 5.54 -34.81 -18.08
CA LYS A 1033 6.38 -35.35 -19.17
C LYS A 1033 7.30 -34.30 -19.79
N GLU A 1034 6.83 -33.08 -19.98
CA GLU A 1034 7.61 -31.96 -20.51
C GLU A 1034 8.70 -31.54 -19.52
N LYS A 1035 8.40 -31.50 -18.21
CA LYS A 1035 9.38 -31.35 -17.13
C LYS A 1035 10.47 -32.43 -17.17
N SER A 1036 10.07 -33.69 -17.31
CA SER A 1036 10.99 -34.83 -17.32
C SER A 1036 11.94 -34.82 -18.53
N VAL A 1037 11.43 -34.49 -19.72
CA VAL A 1037 12.24 -34.32 -20.93
C VAL A 1037 13.20 -33.13 -20.82
N LEU A 1038 12.76 -32.00 -20.23
CA LEU A 1038 13.62 -30.85 -20.00
C LEU A 1038 14.75 -31.16 -18.99
N LEU A 1039 14.45 -31.91 -17.92
CA LEU A 1039 15.45 -32.39 -16.96
C LEU A 1039 16.50 -33.30 -17.62
N ASP A 1040 16.08 -34.24 -18.47
CA ASP A 1040 17.01 -35.12 -19.20
C ASP A 1040 17.95 -34.33 -20.12
N ILE A 1041 17.39 -33.36 -20.85
CA ILE A 1041 18.16 -32.46 -21.72
C ILE A 1041 19.14 -31.60 -20.90
N ALA A 1042 18.70 -31.06 -19.76
CA ALA A 1042 19.51 -30.20 -18.90
C ALA A 1042 20.67 -30.94 -18.23
N CYS A 1043 20.41 -32.13 -17.68
CA CYS A 1043 21.40 -32.88 -16.91
C CYS A 1043 22.37 -33.68 -17.81
N CYS A 1044 21.92 -34.20 -18.96
CA CYS A 1044 22.68 -35.24 -19.69
C CYS A 1044 22.88 -34.97 -21.19
N PHE A 1045 21.99 -34.25 -21.87
CA PHE A 1045 21.98 -34.17 -23.34
C PHE A 1045 22.21 -32.76 -23.93
N LYS A 1046 22.67 -31.82 -23.10
CA LYS A 1046 23.07 -30.47 -23.52
C LYS A 1046 24.29 -30.56 -24.46
N GLY A 1047 24.14 -30.07 -25.69
CA GLY A 1047 25.16 -30.08 -26.75
C GLY A 1047 25.18 -31.32 -27.64
N TYR A 1048 24.31 -32.31 -27.40
CA TYR A 1048 24.25 -33.55 -28.19
C TYR A 1048 23.52 -33.34 -29.52
N GLU A 1049 23.77 -34.23 -30.50
CA GLU A 1049 23.09 -34.25 -31.80
C GLU A 1049 21.58 -34.49 -31.62
N LEU A 1050 20.75 -33.67 -32.28
CA LEU A 1050 19.29 -33.70 -32.20
C LEU A 1050 18.70 -35.09 -32.51
N THR A 1051 19.34 -35.86 -33.40
CA THR A 1051 18.91 -37.24 -33.72
C THR A 1051 19.19 -38.21 -32.57
N GLU A 1052 20.41 -38.17 -32.01
CA GLU A 1052 20.84 -39.00 -30.88
C GLU A 1052 19.97 -38.75 -29.64
N VAL A 1053 19.64 -37.48 -29.35
CA VAL A 1053 18.75 -37.13 -28.24
C VAL A 1053 17.30 -37.58 -28.51
N GLN A 1054 16.81 -37.50 -29.74
CA GLN A 1054 15.49 -38.02 -30.11
C GLN A 1054 15.39 -39.54 -29.91
N ASP A 1055 16.39 -40.32 -30.33
CA ASP A 1055 16.43 -41.77 -30.15
C ASP A 1055 16.53 -42.17 -28.67
N ILE A 1056 17.37 -41.49 -27.88
CA ILE A 1056 17.52 -41.75 -26.44
C ILE A 1056 16.22 -41.44 -25.68
N LEU A 1057 15.63 -40.26 -25.89
CA LEU A 1057 14.36 -39.89 -25.27
C LEU A 1057 13.21 -40.81 -25.74
N HIS A 1058 13.27 -41.33 -26.98
CA HIS A 1058 12.27 -42.27 -27.51
C HIS A 1058 12.29 -43.60 -26.77
N ALA A 1059 13.46 -44.07 -26.34
CA ALA A 1059 13.58 -45.23 -25.46
C ALA A 1059 12.98 -44.98 -24.05
N HIS A 1060 13.01 -43.74 -23.55
CA HIS A 1060 12.44 -43.39 -22.24
C HIS A 1060 10.93 -43.18 -22.27
N TYR A 1061 10.42 -42.33 -23.16
CA TYR A 1061 9.04 -41.84 -23.11
C TYR A 1061 8.13 -42.40 -24.22
N GLY A 1062 8.70 -43.15 -25.18
CA GLY A 1062 7.96 -43.72 -26.30
C GLY A 1062 7.77 -42.75 -27.46
N GLN A 1063 6.63 -42.83 -28.15
CA GLN A 1063 6.34 -42.00 -29.33
C GLN A 1063 6.11 -40.52 -28.95
N CYS A 1064 6.12 -39.65 -29.97
CA CYS A 1064 5.90 -38.19 -29.86
C CYS A 1064 7.02 -37.36 -29.19
N ILE A 1065 8.26 -37.86 -29.11
CA ILE A 1065 9.42 -37.09 -28.60
C ILE A 1065 9.60 -35.75 -29.32
N LYS A 1066 9.49 -35.75 -30.66
CA LYS A 1066 9.61 -34.53 -31.46
C LYS A 1066 8.63 -33.45 -30.99
N TYR A 1067 7.36 -33.79 -30.72
CA TYR A 1067 6.38 -32.85 -30.16
C TYR A 1067 6.82 -32.27 -28.81
N TYR A 1068 7.41 -33.07 -27.92
CA TYR A 1068 7.91 -32.56 -26.63
C TYR A 1068 9.11 -31.61 -26.79
N ILE A 1069 10.02 -31.89 -27.73
CA ILE A 1069 11.14 -30.99 -28.05
C ILE A 1069 10.63 -29.70 -28.69
N ASP A 1070 9.75 -29.80 -29.70
CA ASP A 1070 9.15 -28.67 -30.40
C ASP A 1070 8.43 -27.74 -29.39
N VAL A 1071 7.67 -28.29 -28.42
CA VAL A 1071 7.02 -27.54 -27.33
C VAL A 1071 8.02 -26.82 -26.41
N LEU A 1072 9.18 -27.41 -26.12
CA LEU A 1072 10.23 -26.75 -25.31
C LEU A 1072 10.96 -25.65 -26.10
N VAL A 1073 11.06 -25.78 -27.43
CA VAL A 1073 11.60 -24.76 -28.33
C VAL A 1073 10.62 -23.58 -28.47
N ASP A 1074 9.33 -23.84 -28.71
CA ASP A 1074 8.31 -22.78 -28.85
C ASP A 1074 8.03 -22.02 -27.54
N LYS A 1075 8.37 -22.59 -26.39
CA LYS A 1075 8.41 -21.92 -25.07
C LYS A 1075 9.74 -21.21 -24.77
N SER A 1076 10.68 -21.21 -25.72
CA SER A 1076 12.01 -20.59 -25.63
C SER A 1076 12.91 -21.13 -24.49
N LEU A 1077 12.75 -22.41 -24.13
CA LEU A 1077 13.53 -23.07 -23.07
C LEU A 1077 14.75 -23.83 -23.64
N VAL A 1078 14.57 -24.39 -24.83
CA VAL A 1078 15.57 -25.16 -25.59
C VAL A 1078 15.76 -24.50 -26.96
N TYR A 1079 16.97 -24.60 -27.53
CA TYR A 1079 17.34 -24.00 -28.80
C TYR A 1079 18.03 -25.05 -29.66
N ILE A 1080 17.55 -25.26 -30.89
CA ILE A 1080 18.25 -26.08 -31.87
C ILE A 1080 19.30 -25.20 -32.55
N SER A 1081 20.58 -25.55 -32.36
CA SER A 1081 21.70 -24.89 -33.03
C SER A 1081 21.98 -25.62 -34.33
N HIS A 1082 21.56 -25.03 -35.45
CA HIS A 1082 21.70 -25.64 -36.77
C HIS A 1082 23.17 -25.68 -37.23
N GLY A 1083 23.60 -26.85 -37.70
CA GLY A 1083 24.94 -27.04 -38.25
C GLY A 1083 25.08 -26.58 -39.71
N THR A 1084 26.28 -26.72 -40.26
CA THR A 1084 26.54 -26.51 -41.71
C THR A 1084 25.90 -27.58 -42.59
N GLU A 1085 25.48 -28.69 -42.01
CA GLU A 1085 24.71 -29.77 -42.64
C GLU A 1085 23.52 -30.14 -41.74
N PRO A 1086 22.37 -30.58 -42.29
CA PRO A 1086 21.19 -30.96 -41.50
C PRO A 1086 21.42 -32.12 -40.50
N CYS A 1087 22.53 -32.84 -40.65
CA CYS A 1087 22.97 -33.90 -39.75
C CYS A 1087 23.52 -33.37 -38.42
N ASN A 1088 23.95 -32.10 -38.40
CA ASN A 1088 24.76 -31.53 -37.30
C ASN A 1088 23.95 -30.55 -36.43
N ASP A 1089 22.61 -30.64 -36.48
CA ASP A 1089 21.72 -29.92 -35.56
C ASP A 1089 21.96 -30.39 -34.13
N THR A 1090 22.29 -29.48 -33.21
CA THR A 1090 22.55 -29.81 -31.80
C THR A 1090 21.51 -29.19 -30.87
N ILE A 1091 21.12 -29.93 -29.83
CA ILE A 1091 20.26 -29.39 -28.77
C ILE A 1091 21.11 -28.56 -27.82
N THR A 1092 20.77 -27.28 -27.70
CA THR A 1092 21.40 -26.36 -26.74
C THR A 1092 20.34 -25.78 -25.82
N MET A 1093 20.75 -25.37 -24.63
CA MET A 1093 19.90 -24.61 -23.72
C MET A 1093 20.73 -23.63 -22.91
N HIS A 1094 20.05 -22.66 -22.32
CA HIS A 1094 20.68 -21.57 -21.60
C HIS A 1094 21.38 -22.06 -20.32
N ASP A 1095 22.65 -21.69 -20.11
CA ASP A 1095 23.51 -22.24 -19.05
C ASP A 1095 22.88 -22.15 -17.65
N LEU A 1096 22.47 -20.94 -17.24
CA LEU A 1096 21.79 -20.71 -15.95
C LEU A 1096 20.45 -21.45 -15.78
N ILE A 1097 19.81 -21.88 -16.87
CA ILE A 1097 18.58 -22.69 -16.81
C ILE A 1097 18.97 -24.15 -16.58
N ALA A 1098 20.02 -24.63 -17.23
CA ALA A 1098 20.53 -25.99 -17.02
C ALA A 1098 21.06 -26.16 -15.58
N GLU A 1099 21.91 -25.23 -15.13
CA GLU A 1099 22.55 -25.24 -13.80
C GLU A 1099 21.53 -25.21 -12.64
N GLU A 1100 20.46 -24.41 -12.75
CA GLU A 1100 19.46 -24.31 -11.69
C GLU A 1100 18.45 -25.47 -11.74
N ILE A 1101 18.04 -25.96 -12.93
CA ILE A 1101 17.26 -27.21 -13.05
C ILE A 1101 18.03 -28.40 -12.43
N VAL A 1102 19.35 -28.44 -12.63
CA VAL A 1102 20.27 -29.40 -12.01
C VAL A 1102 20.25 -29.33 -10.47
N ARG A 1103 20.19 -28.14 -9.88
CA ARG A 1103 20.23 -27.95 -8.41
C ARG A 1103 18.98 -28.47 -7.70
N GLN A 1104 17.83 -28.36 -8.35
CA GLN A 1104 16.53 -28.68 -7.76
C GLN A 1104 16.30 -30.19 -7.55
N GLU A 1105 17.10 -31.10 -8.13
CA GLU A 1105 16.93 -32.56 -7.91
C GLU A 1105 17.36 -33.06 -6.51
N SER A 1106 18.36 -32.44 -5.86
CA SER A 1106 18.69 -32.56 -4.41
C SER A 1106 20.09 -32.01 -4.12
N MET A 1107 20.21 -31.12 -3.12
CA MET A 1107 21.49 -30.52 -2.72
C MET A 1107 22.32 -31.32 -1.68
N THR A 1108 21.79 -32.38 -1.06
CA THR A 1108 22.41 -32.95 0.17
C THR A 1108 22.80 -34.44 0.12
N LYS A 1109 22.35 -35.20 -0.88
CA LYS A 1109 22.69 -36.63 -1.05
C LYS A 1109 22.67 -37.04 -2.52
N PRO A 1110 23.82 -37.29 -3.18
CA PRO A 1110 23.85 -37.68 -4.59
C PRO A 1110 23.12 -39.01 -4.86
N GLY A 1111 23.34 -40.03 -4.02
CA GLY A 1111 22.74 -41.36 -4.17
C GLY A 1111 21.21 -41.42 -4.08
N GLU A 1112 20.53 -40.35 -3.66
CA GLU A 1112 19.07 -40.24 -3.63
C GLU A 1112 18.46 -39.46 -4.82
N ARG A 1113 19.28 -38.95 -5.76
CA ARG A 1113 18.81 -38.29 -6.98
C ARG A 1113 18.25 -39.27 -8.02
N ARG A 1114 17.55 -38.76 -9.03
CA ARG A 1114 17.11 -39.54 -10.21
C ARG A 1114 18.16 -39.52 -11.32
N ARG A 1115 18.87 -38.41 -11.48
CA ARG A 1115 19.87 -38.18 -12.51
C ARG A 1115 21.24 -37.95 -11.87
N LEU A 1116 22.29 -38.51 -12.46
CA LEU A 1116 23.69 -38.31 -12.07
C LEU A 1116 24.53 -38.00 -13.31
N TRP A 1117 25.16 -36.84 -13.33
CA TRP A 1117 25.97 -36.34 -14.46
C TRP A 1117 27.31 -35.71 -14.03
N SER A 1118 27.46 -35.41 -12.74
CA SER A 1118 28.66 -34.80 -12.16
C SER A 1118 29.68 -35.88 -11.82
N LEU A 1119 30.93 -35.69 -12.24
CA LEU A 1119 32.03 -36.64 -12.03
C LEU A 1119 32.20 -36.98 -10.53
N GLU A 1120 32.18 -35.98 -9.66
CA GLU A 1120 32.35 -36.17 -8.21
C GLU A 1120 31.17 -36.92 -7.58
N ASP A 1121 29.94 -36.57 -7.98
CA ASP A 1121 28.72 -37.24 -7.50
C ASP A 1121 28.68 -38.72 -7.93
N VAL A 1122 29.10 -39.02 -9.18
CA VAL A 1122 29.18 -40.39 -9.70
C VAL A 1122 30.29 -41.18 -9.00
N ARG A 1123 31.46 -40.56 -8.74
CA ARG A 1123 32.56 -41.17 -7.96
C ARG A 1123 32.12 -41.50 -6.54
N GLU A 1124 31.42 -40.60 -5.85
CA GLU A 1124 30.91 -40.86 -4.50
C GLU A 1124 29.89 -42.02 -4.47
N VAL A 1125 28.96 -42.04 -5.44
CA VAL A 1125 27.89 -43.05 -5.50
C VAL A 1125 28.41 -44.43 -5.88
N LEU A 1126 29.32 -44.53 -6.86
CA LEU A 1126 29.86 -45.82 -7.33
C LEU A 1126 31.01 -46.33 -6.44
N GLY A 1127 31.89 -45.45 -5.94
CA GLY A 1127 33.05 -45.84 -5.14
C GLY A 1127 32.70 -46.26 -3.70
N TYR A 1128 31.63 -45.71 -3.13
CA TYR A 1128 31.16 -46.05 -1.78
C TYR A 1128 29.85 -46.86 -1.75
N ASN A 1129 29.41 -47.40 -2.89
CA ASN A 1129 28.14 -48.14 -3.05
C ASN A 1129 26.89 -47.43 -2.48
N LYS A 1130 26.87 -46.08 -2.47
CA LYS A 1130 25.74 -45.26 -1.97
C LYS A 1130 24.56 -45.20 -2.95
N ALA A 1131 24.58 -46.05 -3.97
CA ALA A 1131 23.55 -46.21 -4.98
C ALA A 1131 22.20 -46.62 -4.39
N THR A 1132 21.11 -46.00 -4.85
CA THR A 1132 19.74 -46.40 -4.50
C THR A 1132 18.90 -46.67 -5.75
N SER A 1133 17.77 -47.34 -5.55
CA SER A 1133 16.78 -47.60 -6.61
C SER A 1133 16.05 -46.35 -7.11
N LYS A 1134 16.36 -45.14 -6.60
CA LYS A 1134 15.85 -43.87 -7.14
C LYS A 1134 16.56 -43.45 -8.44
N ILE A 1135 17.76 -43.95 -8.70
CA ILE A 1135 18.58 -43.53 -9.84
C ILE A 1135 18.00 -44.14 -11.14
N GLU A 1136 17.71 -43.28 -12.11
CA GLU A 1136 17.12 -43.63 -13.41
C GLU A 1136 18.08 -43.33 -14.58
N ILE A 1137 19.00 -42.37 -14.44
CA ILE A 1137 19.98 -41.98 -15.47
C ILE A 1137 21.37 -41.73 -14.84
N ILE A 1138 22.40 -42.31 -15.44
CA ILE A 1138 23.82 -41.95 -15.24
C ILE A 1138 24.42 -41.55 -16.59
N CYS A 1139 25.10 -40.39 -16.63
CA CYS A 1139 25.81 -39.89 -17.81
C CYS A 1139 27.17 -39.33 -17.40
N LEU A 1140 28.26 -39.96 -17.80
CA LEU A 1140 29.63 -39.58 -17.45
C LEU A 1140 30.41 -39.30 -18.74
N ASP A 1141 30.97 -38.10 -18.88
CA ASP A 1141 31.72 -37.68 -20.07
C ASP A 1141 33.01 -36.97 -19.62
N TYR A 1142 34.14 -37.67 -19.72
CA TYR A 1142 35.44 -37.12 -19.28
C TYR A 1142 36.02 -36.17 -20.35
N PRO A 1143 36.50 -34.97 -19.94
CA PRO A 1143 37.25 -34.09 -20.84
C PRO A 1143 38.57 -34.76 -21.25
N ILE A 1144 38.93 -34.62 -22.53
CA ILE A 1144 40.01 -35.37 -23.22
C ILE A 1144 41.43 -35.02 -22.71
N PHE A 1145 41.57 -34.12 -21.72
CA PHE A 1145 42.84 -33.54 -21.28
C PHE A 1145 43.14 -33.67 -19.78
N ASP A 1146 42.23 -34.22 -18.97
CA ASP A 1146 42.54 -34.58 -17.59
C ASP A 1146 43.25 -35.95 -17.54
N GLU A 1147 44.20 -36.12 -16.62
CA GLU A 1147 45.05 -37.31 -16.52
C GLU A 1147 44.24 -38.58 -16.18
N GLU A 1148 44.74 -39.77 -16.57
CA GLU A 1148 44.01 -41.06 -16.59
C GLU A 1148 43.66 -41.64 -15.20
N GLU A 1149 42.88 -40.92 -14.38
CA GLU A 1149 42.54 -41.34 -13.03
C GLU A 1149 41.48 -42.45 -13.02
N ILE A 1150 41.90 -43.67 -12.67
CA ILE A 1150 41.07 -44.88 -12.68
C ILE A 1150 40.05 -44.85 -11.52
N VAL A 1151 38.76 -44.89 -11.86
CA VAL A 1151 37.65 -45.02 -10.89
C VAL A 1151 37.79 -46.34 -10.12
N GLN A 1152 38.11 -46.24 -8.84
CA GLN A 1152 38.22 -47.38 -7.93
C GLN A 1152 36.84 -47.76 -7.37
N TRP A 1153 36.39 -48.97 -7.68
CA TRP A 1153 35.14 -49.55 -7.19
C TRP A 1153 35.22 -51.09 -7.19
N ASP A 1154 34.24 -51.77 -6.57
CA ASP A 1154 34.20 -53.24 -6.49
C ASP A 1154 33.42 -53.93 -7.64
N GLY A 1155 32.69 -53.16 -8.44
CA GLY A 1155 31.84 -53.64 -9.55
C GLY A 1155 30.40 -53.99 -9.16
N THR A 1156 30.00 -53.82 -7.89
CA THR A 1156 28.68 -54.24 -7.37
C THR A 1156 27.64 -53.12 -7.29
N ALA A 1157 28.04 -51.84 -7.28
CA ALA A 1157 27.18 -50.68 -7.04
C ALA A 1157 25.85 -50.66 -7.84
N PHE A 1158 25.85 -51.16 -9.07
CA PHE A 1158 24.66 -51.22 -9.93
C PHE A 1158 23.57 -52.19 -9.44
N GLN A 1159 23.88 -53.15 -8.57
CA GLN A 1159 22.91 -54.11 -8.01
C GLN A 1159 21.76 -53.41 -7.27
N ASN A 1160 22.03 -52.24 -6.67
CA ASN A 1160 21.05 -51.43 -5.96
C ASN A 1160 20.22 -50.51 -6.90
N MET A 1161 20.64 -50.32 -8.16
CA MET A 1161 20.04 -49.35 -9.10
C MET A 1161 18.94 -49.98 -9.99
N GLN A 1162 17.94 -50.60 -9.36
CA GLN A 1162 16.94 -51.41 -10.07
C GLN A 1162 16.08 -50.64 -11.12
N ASN A 1163 16.06 -49.30 -11.10
CA ASN A 1163 15.32 -48.45 -12.03
C ASN A 1163 16.21 -47.73 -13.08
N LEU A 1164 17.50 -48.06 -13.18
CA LEU A 1164 18.43 -47.42 -14.12
C LEU A 1164 18.08 -47.73 -15.58
N LYS A 1165 17.69 -46.70 -16.34
CA LYS A 1165 17.26 -46.79 -17.75
C LYS A 1165 18.33 -46.33 -18.74
N THR A 1166 19.15 -45.35 -18.36
CA THR A 1166 20.31 -44.90 -19.15
C THR A 1166 21.58 -45.01 -18.34
N LEU A 1167 22.59 -45.64 -18.94
CA LEU A 1167 23.97 -45.59 -18.50
C LEU A 1167 24.84 -45.18 -19.69
N ILE A 1168 25.42 -43.98 -19.63
CA ILE A 1168 26.38 -43.45 -20.62
C ILE A 1168 27.69 -43.18 -19.90
N ILE A 1169 28.79 -43.75 -20.40
CA ILE A 1169 30.16 -43.53 -19.93
C ILE A 1169 31.06 -43.30 -21.16
N ARG A 1170 31.63 -42.11 -21.25
CA ARG A 1170 32.56 -41.65 -22.29
C ARG A 1170 33.91 -41.31 -21.63
N ASN A 1171 34.99 -41.83 -22.23
CA ASN A 1171 36.39 -41.60 -21.84
C ASN A 1171 36.76 -41.92 -20.36
N GLY A 1172 35.98 -42.75 -19.64
CA GLY A 1172 36.22 -43.06 -18.23
C GLY A 1172 36.83 -44.45 -17.97
N ASN A 1173 37.99 -44.49 -17.31
CA ASN A 1173 38.69 -45.71 -16.91
C ASN A 1173 38.21 -46.22 -15.54
N PHE A 1174 37.96 -47.53 -15.40
CA PHE A 1174 37.47 -48.17 -14.17
C PHE A 1174 38.38 -49.33 -13.75
N SER A 1175 38.55 -49.54 -12.45
CA SER A 1175 39.47 -50.54 -11.89
C SER A 1175 39.08 -52.00 -12.18
N LYS A 1176 37.80 -52.23 -12.48
CA LYS A 1176 37.17 -53.53 -12.71
C LYS A 1176 35.87 -53.32 -13.50
N GLY A 1177 35.43 -54.33 -14.25
CA GLY A 1177 34.09 -54.34 -14.85
C GLY A 1177 32.96 -54.57 -13.84
N PRO A 1178 31.71 -54.25 -14.22
CA PRO A 1178 30.54 -54.51 -13.40
C PRO A 1178 30.29 -56.01 -13.23
N GLU A 1179 29.98 -56.46 -12.02
CA GLU A 1179 29.52 -57.82 -11.76
C GLU A 1179 28.02 -57.99 -12.07
N TYR A 1180 27.25 -56.89 -12.01
CA TYR A 1180 25.82 -56.85 -12.26
C TYR A 1180 25.46 -55.65 -13.14
N LEU A 1181 24.49 -55.82 -14.04
CA LEU A 1181 23.87 -54.73 -14.80
C LEU A 1181 22.34 -54.81 -14.69
N PRO A 1182 21.63 -53.71 -14.44
CA PRO A 1182 20.19 -53.74 -14.18
C PRO A 1182 19.39 -53.95 -15.46
N ASN A 1183 18.49 -54.94 -15.44
CA ASN A 1183 17.68 -55.35 -16.60
C ASN A 1183 16.59 -54.35 -17.03
N SER A 1184 16.51 -53.19 -16.35
CA SER A 1184 15.73 -52.01 -16.70
C SER A 1184 16.43 -51.07 -17.69
N LEU A 1185 17.71 -51.33 -18.04
CA LEU A 1185 18.46 -50.54 -19.01
C LEU A 1185 17.80 -50.53 -20.40
N ARG A 1186 17.66 -49.31 -20.94
CA ARG A 1186 17.10 -48.99 -22.26
C ARG A 1186 18.14 -48.37 -23.21
N VAL A 1187 19.08 -47.62 -22.64
CA VAL A 1187 20.25 -47.06 -23.33
C VAL A 1187 21.51 -47.44 -22.55
N PHE A 1188 22.45 -48.09 -23.23
CA PHE A 1188 23.73 -48.49 -22.67
C PHE A 1188 24.86 -48.02 -23.59
N GLU A 1189 25.67 -47.08 -23.13
CA GLU A 1189 26.85 -46.57 -23.83
C GLU A 1189 28.06 -46.63 -22.89
N TRP A 1190 29.11 -47.36 -23.24
CA TRP A 1190 30.34 -47.42 -22.44
C TRP A 1190 31.57 -47.53 -23.36
N TRP A 1191 32.31 -46.44 -23.46
CA TRP A 1191 33.54 -46.34 -24.25
C TRP A 1191 34.69 -47.01 -23.48
N GLY A 1192 35.42 -47.93 -24.13
CA GLY A 1192 36.50 -48.66 -23.47
C GLY A 1192 36.03 -49.64 -22.39
N TYR A 1193 34.83 -50.24 -22.55
CA TYR A 1193 34.21 -51.12 -21.56
C TYR A 1193 35.21 -52.18 -21.00
N PRO A 1194 35.45 -52.22 -19.67
CA PRO A 1194 36.65 -52.83 -19.07
C PRO A 1194 36.55 -54.36 -18.85
N SER A 1195 35.79 -55.09 -19.68
CA SER A 1195 35.65 -56.55 -19.55
C SER A 1195 35.31 -57.24 -20.87
N HIS A 1196 35.72 -58.50 -21.01
CA HIS A 1196 35.58 -59.30 -22.23
C HIS A 1196 34.17 -59.88 -22.46
N CYS A 1197 33.32 -59.79 -21.44
CA CYS A 1197 31.95 -60.30 -21.37
C CYS A 1197 31.02 -59.31 -20.64
N LEU A 1198 29.70 -59.49 -20.81
CA LEU A 1198 28.70 -58.83 -19.96
C LEU A 1198 28.25 -59.78 -18.83
N PRO A 1199 27.69 -59.27 -17.72
CA PRO A 1199 27.13 -60.12 -16.67
C PRO A 1199 26.16 -61.17 -17.22
N SER A 1200 26.27 -62.41 -16.74
CA SER A 1200 25.58 -63.56 -17.32
C SER A 1200 24.05 -63.48 -17.14
N ASP A 1201 23.60 -62.81 -16.07
CA ASP A 1201 22.22 -62.49 -15.70
C ASP A 1201 21.65 -61.24 -16.41
N PHE A 1202 22.46 -60.53 -17.21
CA PHE A 1202 22.01 -59.41 -18.02
C PHE A 1202 21.18 -59.91 -19.22
N HIS A 1203 19.88 -59.64 -19.15
CA HIS A 1203 18.81 -59.96 -20.10
C HIS A 1203 17.81 -58.78 -20.21
N PRO A 1204 18.24 -57.57 -20.59
CA PRO A 1204 17.38 -56.38 -20.60
C PRO A 1204 16.38 -56.45 -21.76
N LYS A 1205 15.09 -56.62 -21.43
CA LYS A 1205 14.01 -56.73 -22.44
C LYS A 1205 13.67 -55.39 -23.10
N GLU A 1206 13.98 -54.28 -22.46
CA GLU A 1206 13.66 -52.92 -22.92
C GLU A 1206 14.88 -52.19 -23.55
N LEU A 1207 16.01 -52.89 -23.76
CA LEU A 1207 17.20 -52.31 -24.37
C LEU A 1207 16.92 -51.92 -25.83
N ALA A 1208 17.04 -50.62 -26.13
CA ALA A 1208 16.82 -50.04 -27.45
C ALA A 1208 18.12 -49.54 -28.09
N ILE A 1209 19.10 -49.11 -27.30
CA ILE A 1209 20.39 -48.57 -27.78
C ILE A 1209 21.53 -49.22 -27.00
N CYS A 1210 22.52 -49.76 -27.71
CA CYS A 1210 23.73 -50.33 -27.15
C CYS A 1210 24.99 -49.89 -27.94
N LYS A 1211 25.91 -49.19 -27.28
CA LYS A 1211 27.13 -48.62 -27.87
C LYS A 1211 28.33 -48.94 -26.99
N LEU A 1212 29.18 -49.87 -27.39
CA LEU A 1212 30.37 -50.29 -26.64
C LEU A 1212 31.63 -50.09 -27.49
N PRO A 1213 31.92 -48.85 -27.95
CA PRO A 1213 33.07 -48.57 -28.81
C PRO A 1213 34.38 -48.81 -28.06
N CYS A 1214 35.39 -49.31 -28.78
CA CYS A 1214 36.71 -49.64 -28.25
C CYS A 1214 36.69 -50.66 -27.08
N SER A 1215 35.63 -51.48 -26.98
CA SER A 1215 35.53 -52.54 -25.96
C SER A 1215 36.32 -53.79 -26.36
N HIS A 1216 36.81 -54.55 -25.38
CA HIS A 1216 37.53 -55.81 -25.59
C HIS A 1216 36.61 -57.04 -25.60
N ILE A 1217 35.35 -56.88 -25.97
CA ILE A 1217 34.31 -57.93 -25.92
C ILE A 1217 34.57 -59.00 -27.01
N SER A 1218 34.46 -60.28 -26.65
CA SER A 1218 34.75 -61.37 -27.58
C SER A 1218 33.71 -61.49 -28.71
N THR A 1219 34.13 -61.93 -29.89
CA THR A 1219 33.22 -62.18 -31.03
C THR A 1219 32.20 -63.31 -30.76
N THR A 1220 32.54 -64.23 -29.87
CA THR A 1220 31.63 -65.26 -29.33
C THR A 1220 30.60 -64.70 -28.34
N GLU A 1221 30.96 -63.67 -27.57
CA GLU A 1221 30.02 -62.94 -26.72
C GLU A 1221 28.99 -62.20 -27.58
N LEU A 1222 29.46 -61.48 -28.60
CA LEU A 1222 28.65 -60.68 -29.51
C LEU A 1222 27.50 -61.47 -30.15
N THR A 1223 27.75 -62.69 -30.61
CA THR A 1223 26.71 -63.58 -31.15
C THR A 1223 25.71 -64.07 -30.10
N ASN A 1224 26.12 -64.22 -28.83
CA ASN A 1224 25.23 -64.57 -27.72
C ASN A 1224 24.41 -63.35 -27.22
N LEU A 1225 24.92 -62.12 -27.37
CA LEU A 1225 24.18 -60.91 -27.02
C LEU A 1225 23.09 -60.59 -28.04
N LEU A 1226 23.36 -60.80 -29.34
CA LEU A 1226 22.38 -60.64 -30.42
C LEU A 1226 21.14 -61.55 -30.29
N THR A 1227 21.24 -62.68 -29.58
CA THR A 1227 20.08 -63.56 -29.29
C THR A 1227 19.35 -63.20 -27.98
N LYS A 1228 19.98 -62.44 -27.08
CA LYS A 1228 19.35 -61.92 -25.85
C LYS A 1228 18.57 -60.61 -26.08
N PHE A 1229 19.01 -59.76 -27.00
CA PHE A 1229 18.49 -58.40 -27.18
C PHE A 1229 17.33 -58.30 -28.18
N VAL A 1230 16.09 -58.32 -27.69
CA VAL A 1230 14.88 -58.41 -28.53
C VAL A 1230 14.46 -57.08 -29.20
N ASN A 1231 14.80 -55.93 -28.61
CA ASN A 1231 14.24 -54.62 -28.99
C ASN A 1231 15.28 -53.57 -29.44
N VAL A 1232 16.54 -53.95 -29.67
CA VAL A 1232 17.62 -53.00 -29.99
C VAL A 1232 17.47 -52.44 -31.41
N LYS A 1233 17.40 -51.10 -31.50
CA LYS A 1233 17.36 -50.32 -32.75
C LYS A 1233 18.75 -49.87 -33.21
N LEU A 1234 19.67 -49.61 -32.29
CA LEU A 1234 21.04 -49.16 -32.59
C LEU A 1234 22.07 -49.95 -31.79
N LEU A 1235 23.02 -50.55 -32.50
CA LEU A 1235 24.05 -51.44 -31.98
C LEU A 1235 25.41 -51.02 -32.55
N LYS A 1236 26.40 -50.65 -31.72
CA LYS A 1236 27.74 -50.25 -32.18
C LYS A 1236 28.83 -50.78 -31.25
N PHE A 1237 29.85 -51.44 -31.81
CA PHE A 1237 30.97 -52.03 -31.04
C PHE A 1237 32.37 -51.62 -31.55
N SER A 1238 32.51 -51.28 -32.83
CA SER A 1238 33.74 -50.71 -33.40
C SER A 1238 33.54 -49.22 -33.71
N SER A 1239 34.55 -48.56 -34.30
CA SER A 1239 34.46 -47.18 -34.79
C SER A 1239 33.42 -47.01 -35.92
N GLU A 1240 33.17 -48.04 -36.71
CA GLU A 1240 32.27 -48.04 -37.87
C GLU A 1240 30.78 -48.27 -37.50
N LYS A 1241 29.85 -47.77 -38.31
CA LYS A 1241 28.40 -47.92 -38.10
C LYS A 1241 27.89 -49.23 -38.72
N VAL A 1242 27.41 -50.17 -37.88
CA VAL A 1242 26.61 -51.33 -38.34
C VAL A 1242 25.12 -51.03 -38.11
N SER A 1243 24.44 -50.51 -39.12
CA SER A 1243 23.00 -50.25 -39.06
C SER A 1243 22.20 -51.51 -39.39
N LEU A 1244 21.65 -52.17 -38.37
CA LEU A 1244 20.65 -53.22 -38.57
C LEU A 1244 19.32 -52.58 -38.99
N LYS A 1245 18.88 -52.86 -40.23
CA LYS A 1245 17.52 -52.52 -40.69
C LYS A 1245 16.59 -53.70 -40.49
N TYR A 1246 15.43 -53.41 -39.90
CA TYR A 1246 14.18 -54.15 -40.04
C TYR A 1246 13.08 -53.12 -40.35
#